data_AF-A0A8D9G3Z9-F1
#
_entry.id   AF-A0A8D9G3Z9-F1
#
_cell.length_a   1.000
_cell.length_b   1.000
_cell.length_c   1.000
_cell.angle_alpha   90.00
_cell.angle_beta   90.00
_cell.angle_gamma   90.00
#
_symmetry.space_group_name_H-M   'P 1'
#
loop_
_entity.id
_entity.type
_entity.pdbx_description
1 polymer ?
#
loop_
_entity_poly.entity_id
_entity_poly.type
_entity_poly.pdbx_seq_one_letter_code
_entity_poly.pdbx_strand_id
1 'polypeptide(L)'
;MDLIQSYDGEAVSSSPDSSPPGIITRLWPKTKCIETIVTGIMSQHIPALDYYSNKLPLVSKVYASSEAFYGLNLNPLSKPQHVSYTFLPNMSYFEFIRVDADGEDTSEIVDLVDVTLGHYYEPLVTNYSGRTMSQHIPALDYYSNELPLVSKVYASSEAFFGINVNPLSKPQHVSYTFLPNMSYFEFIEVDDDGETTGEIVDLVNVNTGTSSGEKKIFPANDNFEDILLGLALSSLIMSKHVDGYKQGKVMIFKFIQPISTTPCGLPLAPSITIIMKSKNYRSPGKRSTTPDEIIMCTDPKQSMYCQLLCGLVQRDEVVSVGALFASVLVQIIRILEKYWKELCSNIRSGRLSDWITDHCCRDSVSIILGEPNPELADLIENECGQESWQGIVSRLWPKTKCVETIVTGIMAQYIPALEFYSDKLPIVSSIYGSSETFFGLNVNPLCKPQHVSYTFLPNMSYFEFIHVDADGEATGEIVDLVDVKLGAYYEPLVTNYSGSLYRCRVGDVLHVTGFYNNAPQFRFVRRKNTVLSIFVESTTEEDVLKALDRATVVLESSDLMLTGFTCFGDVSTVPGHYVFYLELKAKVNNDTNVLLLDEKVLVEYCCVMEESLSSFYRSLRRKDGPIGPLEVRVVQQGTFDSLMEFFVTRGASITQYKTPMCINSAETLKVLEDKVLARFFSDKSPPT
;
A
#
# COMPACT_ATOMS: atom_id res chain seq x y z
N MET A 1 -2.27 17.57 -38.79
CA MET A 1 -1.57 17.62 -40.09
C MET A 1 -0.55 18.72 -40.00
N ASP A 2 0.77 18.53 -40.04
CA ASP A 2 1.72 17.42 -40.16
C ASP A 2 3.04 18.09 -39.69
N LEU A 3 3.95 17.54 -38.90
CA LEU A 3 4.66 16.27 -38.99
C LEU A 3 5.24 15.95 -37.61
N ILE A 4 4.98 14.75 -37.12
CA ILE A 4 5.98 14.00 -36.35
C ILE A 4 6.90 13.38 -37.40
N GLN A 5 8.20 13.66 -37.35
CA GLN A 5 9.19 12.76 -37.91
C GLN A 5 10.33 12.56 -36.91
N SER A 6 10.47 11.29 -36.55
CA SER A 6 11.59 10.62 -35.92
C SER A 6 12.95 11.26 -36.22
N TYR A 7 13.75 11.45 -35.18
CA TYR A 7 15.20 11.46 -35.32
C TYR A 7 15.78 10.37 -34.41
N ASP A 8 16.13 9.26 -35.06
CA ASP A 8 17.01 8.24 -34.55
C ASP A 8 18.39 8.83 -34.22
N GLY A 9 19.05 8.22 -33.24
CA GLY A 9 20.36 8.64 -32.78
C GLY A 9 21.43 8.53 -33.86
N GLU A 10 22.02 9.67 -34.23
CA GLU A 10 23.41 9.76 -34.63
C GLU A 10 24.01 11.04 -34.00
N ALA A 11 25.16 10.87 -33.35
CA ALA A 11 25.94 11.97 -32.80
C ALA A 11 26.44 12.87 -33.93
N VAL A 12 25.79 14.02 -34.13
CA VAL A 12 26.28 15.05 -35.06
C VAL A 12 27.25 15.96 -34.32
N SER A 13 28.54 15.77 -34.57
CA SER A 13 29.59 16.75 -34.32
C SER A 13 29.37 17.98 -35.22
N SER A 14 28.60 18.97 -34.77
CA SER A 14 28.44 20.23 -35.51
C SER A 14 29.52 21.23 -35.08
N SER A 15 30.39 21.61 -36.02
CA SER A 15 31.34 22.70 -35.88
C SER A 15 30.65 24.06 -35.65
N PRO A 16 31.31 25.07 -35.03
CA PRO A 16 30.71 26.36 -34.67
C PRO A 16 30.27 27.24 -35.86
N ASP A 17 30.63 26.86 -37.10
CA ASP A 17 30.58 27.73 -38.29
C ASP A 17 29.20 27.82 -38.99
N SER A 18 28.18 27.11 -38.52
CA SER A 18 26.86 27.09 -39.21
C SER A 18 25.81 28.06 -38.64
N SER A 19 26.09 28.71 -37.51
CA SER A 19 25.12 29.55 -36.79
C SER A 19 25.46 31.05 -36.91
N PRO A 20 24.53 31.93 -37.32
CA PRO A 20 24.82 33.34 -37.54
C PRO A 20 25.21 34.07 -36.24
N PRO A 21 26.19 34.99 -36.27
CA PRO A 21 26.59 35.75 -35.09
C PRO A 21 25.43 36.60 -34.55
N GLY A 22 25.33 36.68 -33.23
CA GLY A 22 24.24 37.41 -32.57
C GLY A 22 22.87 36.74 -32.67
N ILE A 23 22.79 35.42 -32.93
CA ILE A 23 21.52 34.69 -32.97
C ILE A 23 20.67 34.90 -31.73
N ILE A 24 21.29 35.01 -30.54
CA ILE A 24 20.57 35.26 -29.28
C ILE A 24 19.90 36.64 -29.29
N THR A 25 20.61 37.68 -29.73
CA THR A 25 20.04 39.03 -29.89
C THR A 25 18.99 39.11 -31.01
N ARG A 26 19.03 38.22 -32.01
CA ARG A 26 18.05 38.19 -33.09
C ARG A 26 16.76 37.48 -32.68
N LEU A 27 16.88 36.34 -32.00
CA LEU A 27 15.74 35.59 -31.47
C LEU A 27 15.10 36.30 -30.27
N TRP A 28 15.91 36.96 -29.44
CA TRP A 28 15.46 37.68 -28.25
C TRP A 28 16.03 39.11 -28.20
N PRO A 29 15.48 40.05 -29.01
CA PRO A 29 16.00 41.42 -29.15
C PRO A 29 15.90 42.29 -27.90
N LYS A 30 15.16 41.85 -26.86
CA LYS A 30 15.08 42.54 -25.56
C LYS A 30 16.16 42.09 -24.57
N THR A 31 16.99 41.11 -24.92
CA THR A 31 18.03 40.56 -24.04
C THR A 31 19.14 41.60 -23.82
N LYS A 32 19.44 41.91 -22.55
CA LYS A 32 20.44 42.92 -22.17
C LYS A 32 21.73 42.36 -21.57
N CYS A 33 21.71 41.10 -21.17
CA CYS A 33 22.86 40.36 -20.64
C CYS A 33 22.58 38.86 -20.75
N ILE A 34 23.63 38.06 -20.62
CA ILE A 34 23.53 36.59 -20.52
C ILE A 34 23.98 36.20 -19.13
N GLU A 35 23.09 35.57 -18.37
CA GLU A 35 23.36 35.06 -17.03
C GLU A 35 23.84 33.60 -17.15
N THR A 36 25.09 33.31 -16.75
CA THR A 36 25.66 31.95 -16.83
C THR A 36 26.87 31.81 -15.90
N ILE A 37 27.21 30.57 -15.53
CA ILE A 37 28.38 30.23 -14.72
C ILE A 37 29.59 30.11 -15.66
N VAL A 38 30.54 31.03 -15.54
CA VAL A 38 31.69 31.19 -16.47
C VAL A 38 33.04 30.93 -15.80
N THR A 39 33.04 30.02 -14.82
CA THR A 39 34.22 29.65 -14.02
C THR A 39 34.82 28.32 -14.46
N GLY A 40 36.09 28.08 -14.12
CA GLY A 40 36.78 26.81 -14.39
C GLY A 40 36.79 26.45 -15.88
N ILE A 41 36.52 25.18 -16.18
CA ILE A 41 36.50 24.64 -17.55
C ILE A 41 35.47 25.38 -18.44
N MET A 42 34.36 25.87 -17.86
CA MET A 42 33.32 26.58 -18.62
C MET A 42 33.79 27.93 -19.20
N SER A 43 34.87 28.51 -18.67
CA SER A 43 35.48 29.73 -19.21
C SER A 43 35.94 29.58 -20.67
N GLN A 44 36.24 28.35 -21.11
CA GLN A 44 36.62 28.05 -22.50
C GLN A 44 35.50 28.37 -23.52
N HIS A 45 34.24 28.42 -23.06
CA HIS A 45 33.08 28.70 -23.90
C HIS A 45 32.73 30.19 -23.97
N ILE A 46 33.43 31.07 -23.24
CA ILE A 46 33.22 32.53 -23.29
C ILE A 46 33.30 33.08 -24.72
N PRO A 47 34.30 32.72 -25.57
CA PRO A 47 34.37 33.23 -26.94
C PRO A 47 33.16 32.83 -27.80
N ALA A 48 32.62 31.63 -27.59
CA ALA A 48 31.42 31.15 -28.29
C ALA A 48 30.16 31.90 -27.81
N LEU A 49 30.03 32.12 -26.50
CA LEU A 49 28.93 32.90 -25.94
C LEU A 49 28.97 34.36 -26.42
N ASP A 50 30.16 34.97 -26.48
CA ASP A 50 30.34 36.32 -27.04
C ASP A 50 29.95 36.38 -28.53
N TYR A 51 30.29 35.33 -29.30
CA TYR A 51 29.94 35.22 -30.72
C TYR A 51 28.42 35.12 -30.95
N TYR A 52 27.73 34.22 -30.22
CA TYR A 52 26.28 34.02 -30.37
C TYR A 52 25.44 35.16 -29.76
N SER A 53 25.99 35.86 -28.77
CA SER A 53 25.31 36.94 -28.08
C SER A 53 25.56 38.33 -28.66
N ASN A 54 26.46 38.44 -29.63
CA ASN A 54 26.96 39.74 -30.12
C ASN A 54 27.57 40.61 -29.00
N LYS A 55 28.37 39.97 -28.12
CA LYS A 55 29.05 40.59 -26.98
C LYS A 55 28.12 41.23 -25.95
N LEU A 56 26.96 40.62 -25.69
CA LEU A 56 26.15 41.02 -24.54
C LEU A 56 26.95 40.79 -23.25
N PRO A 57 26.77 41.64 -22.21
CA PRO A 57 27.41 41.43 -20.92
C PRO A 57 27.13 40.03 -20.37
N LEU A 58 28.19 39.27 -20.07
CA LEU A 58 28.10 37.99 -19.36
C LEU A 58 28.09 38.26 -17.86
N VAL A 59 27.08 37.74 -17.17
CA VAL A 59 26.85 37.92 -15.74
C VAL A 59 26.99 36.57 -15.05
N SER A 60 28.05 36.42 -14.25
CA SER A 60 28.23 35.28 -13.34
C SER A 60 27.81 35.69 -11.94
N LYS A 61 26.78 35.05 -11.37
CA LYS A 61 26.29 35.42 -10.02
C LYS A 61 26.77 34.50 -8.92
N VAL A 62 27.11 33.27 -9.27
CA VAL A 62 27.41 32.20 -8.33
C VAL A 62 28.65 31.46 -8.80
N TYR A 63 29.45 31.01 -7.85
CA TYR A 63 30.48 30.01 -8.07
C TYR A 63 29.92 28.67 -7.58
N ALA A 64 29.89 27.68 -8.47
CA ALA A 64 29.33 26.36 -8.20
C ALA A 64 30.06 25.28 -9.02
N SER A 65 30.04 24.05 -8.52
CA SER A 65 30.37 22.82 -9.26
C SER A 65 29.10 21.99 -9.50
N SER A 66 29.28 20.78 -10.05
CA SER A 66 28.24 19.74 -10.09
C SER A 66 27.75 19.30 -8.71
N GLU A 67 28.50 19.58 -7.64
CA GLU A 67 28.26 19.00 -6.31
C GLU A 67 27.83 20.05 -5.27
N ALA A 68 28.18 21.33 -5.44
CA ALA A 68 27.81 22.38 -4.49
C ALA A 68 27.88 23.81 -5.05
N PHE A 69 27.20 24.73 -4.37
CA PHE A 69 27.38 26.18 -4.52
C PHE A 69 28.38 26.70 -3.48
N TYR A 70 29.43 27.36 -3.94
CA TYR A 70 30.58 27.73 -3.12
C TYR A 70 30.61 29.21 -2.71
N GLY A 71 30.08 30.12 -3.55
CA GLY A 71 30.14 31.54 -3.24
C GLY A 71 29.34 32.44 -4.17
N LEU A 72 29.09 33.68 -3.71
CA LEU A 72 28.33 34.69 -4.43
C LEU A 72 29.26 35.73 -5.06
N ASN A 73 28.98 36.11 -6.30
CA ASN A 73 29.61 37.27 -6.91
C ASN A 73 28.86 38.54 -6.49
N LEU A 74 29.47 39.31 -5.58
CA LEU A 74 28.92 40.58 -5.10
C LEU A 74 29.04 41.71 -6.14
N ASN A 75 29.76 41.50 -7.24
CA ASN A 75 29.85 42.42 -8.38
C ASN A 75 29.48 41.70 -9.71
N PRO A 76 28.17 41.50 -9.98
CA PRO A 76 27.68 40.66 -11.09
C PRO A 76 28.05 41.16 -12.49
N LEU A 77 28.52 42.42 -12.63
CA LEU A 77 28.94 43.00 -13.91
C LEU A 77 30.45 42.86 -14.17
N SER A 78 31.21 42.29 -13.23
CA SER A 78 32.62 42.00 -13.42
C SER A 78 32.82 41.06 -14.60
N LYS A 79 33.82 41.36 -15.45
CA LYS A 79 34.19 40.47 -16.54
C LYS A 79 34.54 39.09 -15.98
N PRO A 80 34.17 37.99 -16.65
CA PRO A 80 34.40 36.62 -16.17
C PRO A 80 35.82 36.33 -15.66
N GLN A 81 36.83 36.95 -16.30
CA GLN A 81 38.26 36.82 -15.98
C GLN A 81 38.70 37.51 -14.68
N HIS A 82 37.85 38.37 -14.12
CA HIS A 82 38.14 39.19 -12.93
C HIS A 82 37.03 39.06 -11.87
N VAL A 83 36.19 38.04 -11.98
CA VAL A 83 35.13 37.81 -10.99
C VAL A 83 35.75 37.29 -9.70
N SER A 84 35.40 37.94 -8.59
CA SER A 84 35.71 37.49 -7.24
C SER A 84 34.43 36.95 -6.60
N TYR A 85 34.53 35.81 -5.91
CA TYR A 85 33.41 35.21 -5.21
C TYR A 85 33.64 35.27 -3.72
N THR A 86 32.58 35.62 -2.98
CA THR A 86 32.58 35.62 -1.53
C THR A 86 32.01 34.30 -1.05
N PHE A 87 32.82 33.53 -0.33
CA PHE A 87 32.39 32.30 0.34
C PHE A 87 31.56 32.68 1.56
N LEU A 88 30.46 31.97 1.77
CA LEU A 88 29.56 32.20 2.90
C LEU A 88 29.84 31.11 3.96
N PRO A 89 30.44 31.44 5.12
CA PRO A 89 30.93 30.46 6.10
C PRO A 89 29.87 29.50 6.66
N ASN A 90 28.60 29.88 6.53
CA ASN A 90 27.47 29.14 7.08
C ASN A 90 26.73 28.29 6.02
N MET A 91 27.18 28.29 4.76
CA MET A 91 26.53 27.50 3.70
C MET A 91 27.01 26.05 3.68
N SER A 92 28.31 25.84 3.89
CA SER A 92 28.95 24.52 3.99
C SER A 92 30.17 24.66 4.91
N TYR A 93 30.68 23.54 5.42
CA TYR A 93 32.00 23.54 6.05
C TYR A 93 33.07 23.50 4.96
N PHE A 94 33.98 24.49 4.99
CA PHE A 94 35.03 24.66 3.99
C PHE A 94 36.40 24.48 4.64
N GLU A 95 37.12 23.47 4.18
CA GLU A 95 38.55 23.30 4.37
C GLU A 95 39.25 23.58 3.04
N PHE A 96 40.51 23.97 3.09
CA PHE A 96 41.28 24.34 1.91
C PHE A 96 42.62 23.64 1.94
N ILE A 97 42.93 22.89 0.89
CA ILE A 97 44.26 22.31 0.70
C ILE A 97 45.11 23.37 0.01
N ARG A 98 46.22 23.76 0.63
CA ARG A 98 47.14 24.72 0.00
C ARG A 98 47.86 24.06 -1.18
N VAL A 99 47.80 24.71 -2.33
CA VAL A 99 48.48 24.27 -3.56
C VAL A 99 49.56 25.27 -3.94
N ASP A 100 50.69 24.75 -4.42
CA ASP A 100 51.75 25.58 -4.96
C ASP A 100 51.37 26.12 -6.35
N ALA A 101 52.15 27.06 -6.88
CA ALA A 101 51.86 27.74 -8.15
C ALA A 101 51.75 26.77 -9.35
N ASP A 102 52.28 25.55 -9.23
CA ASP A 102 52.25 24.49 -10.22
C ASP A 102 51.07 23.50 -10.01
N GLY A 103 50.24 23.70 -8.97
CA GLY A 103 49.04 22.90 -8.69
C GLY A 103 49.30 21.58 -7.97
N GLU A 104 50.48 21.38 -7.38
CA GLU A 104 50.77 20.21 -6.53
C GLU A 104 50.36 20.47 -5.07
N ASP A 105 49.66 19.49 -4.48
CA ASP A 105 49.16 19.53 -3.10
C ASP A 105 50.29 19.55 -2.08
N THR A 106 50.32 20.59 -1.25
CA THR A 106 51.29 20.68 -0.15
C THR A 106 50.88 19.85 1.08
N SER A 107 49.73 19.16 1.02
CA SER A 107 49.10 18.42 2.13
C SER A 107 48.78 19.26 3.37
N GLU A 108 48.90 20.59 3.29
CA GLU A 108 48.57 21.52 4.35
C GLU A 108 47.09 21.92 4.21
N ILE A 109 46.25 21.41 5.12
CA ILE A 109 44.82 21.74 5.22
C ILE A 109 44.67 22.96 6.12
N VAL A 110 44.00 23.99 5.63
CA VAL A 110 43.69 25.21 6.37
C VAL A 110 42.18 25.47 6.39
N ASP A 111 41.66 25.97 7.51
CA ASP A 111 40.27 26.37 7.63
C ASP A 111 40.00 27.67 6.87
N LEU A 112 38.72 27.93 6.53
CA LEU A 112 38.28 29.16 5.86
C LEU A 112 38.79 30.45 6.52
N VAL A 113 38.93 30.47 7.84
CA VAL A 113 39.39 31.65 8.61
C VAL A 113 40.91 31.86 8.54
N ASP A 114 41.66 30.82 8.17
CA ASP A 114 43.12 30.80 8.14
C ASP A 114 43.69 30.93 6.71
N VAL A 115 42.82 31.14 5.71
CA VAL A 115 43.20 31.40 4.32
C VAL A 115 43.95 32.73 4.21
N THR A 116 45.19 32.68 3.72
CA THR A 116 46.05 33.85 3.53
C THR A 116 46.08 34.34 2.08
N LEU A 117 46.05 35.66 1.91
CA LEU A 117 46.04 36.32 0.59
C LEU A 117 47.33 36.02 -0.19
N GLY A 118 47.20 35.70 -1.48
CA GLY A 118 48.33 35.49 -2.40
C GLY A 118 48.79 34.04 -2.55
N HIS A 119 48.10 33.10 -1.92
CA HIS A 119 48.30 31.66 -2.08
C HIS A 119 47.13 31.01 -2.84
N TYR A 120 47.39 29.85 -3.45
CA TYR A 120 46.39 29.06 -4.15
C TYR A 120 45.87 27.96 -3.22
N TYR A 121 44.59 27.66 -3.33
CA TYR A 121 43.93 26.68 -2.50
C TYR A 121 42.93 25.86 -3.32
N GLU A 122 42.87 24.56 -3.04
CA GLU A 122 41.82 23.66 -3.50
C GLU A 122 40.76 23.51 -2.39
N PRO A 123 39.48 23.82 -2.66
CA PRO A 123 38.44 23.75 -1.65
C PRO A 123 37.98 22.30 -1.40
N LEU A 124 38.06 21.85 -0.16
CA LEU A 124 37.42 20.64 0.35
C LEU A 124 36.12 21.02 1.07
N VAL A 125 35.00 20.49 0.61
CA VAL A 125 33.68 20.91 1.09
C VAL A 125 32.93 19.75 1.71
N THR A 126 32.49 19.95 2.96
CA THR A 126 31.56 19.05 3.64
C THR A 126 30.21 19.75 3.75
N ASN A 127 29.20 19.23 3.05
CA ASN A 127 27.85 19.77 3.07
C ASN A 127 27.08 19.27 4.29
N TYR A 128 26.41 20.18 5.00
CA TYR A 128 25.43 19.82 6.01
C TYR A 128 24.07 19.64 5.34
N SER A 129 23.54 18.42 5.29
CA SER A 129 22.14 18.17 4.93
C SER A 129 21.24 18.65 6.07
N GLY A 130 20.70 19.86 5.92
CA GLY A 130 19.72 20.41 6.84
C GLY A 130 20.09 21.79 7.36
N ARG A 131 19.68 22.83 6.61
CA ARG A 131 19.22 24.15 7.11
C ARG A 131 18.88 25.08 5.94
N THR A 132 17.66 25.63 5.95
CA THR A 132 17.07 26.49 4.92
C THR A 132 17.80 27.85 4.80
N MET A 133 18.13 28.31 3.59
CA MET A 133 18.81 29.60 3.29
C MET A 133 18.15 30.87 3.88
N SER A 134 16.95 30.79 4.45
CA SER A 134 16.20 31.91 5.03
C SER A 134 16.91 32.59 6.21
N GLN A 135 17.74 31.86 6.95
CA GLN A 135 18.46 32.36 8.13
C GLN A 135 19.57 33.36 7.77
N HIS A 136 19.98 33.42 6.50
CA HIS A 136 21.06 34.31 6.02
C HIS A 136 20.54 35.58 5.33
N ILE A 137 19.22 35.75 5.21
CA ILE A 137 18.60 36.96 4.63
C ILE A 137 19.07 38.25 5.31
N PRO A 138 19.18 38.36 6.66
CA PRO A 138 19.65 39.59 7.31
C PRO A 138 21.09 39.96 6.97
N ALA A 139 21.97 38.96 6.79
CA ALA A 139 23.35 39.19 6.39
C ALA A 139 23.43 39.63 4.92
N LEU A 140 22.64 38.99 4.04
CA LEU A 140 22.55 39.38 2.64
C LEU A 140 21.99 40.80 2.46
N ASP A 141 21.02 41.22 3.27
CA ASP A 141 20.49 42.60 3.26
C ASP A 141 21.53 43.62 3.75
N TYR A 142 22.39 43.24 4.70
CA TYR A 142 23.49 44.08 5.17
C TYR A 142 24.55 44.30 4.07
N TYR A 143 24.95 43.24 3.36
CA TYR A 143 25.96 43.32 2.31
C TYR A 143 25.43 43.81 0.96
N SER A 144 24.12 43.72 0.70
CA SER A 144 23.51 44.19 -0.54
C SER A 144 23.42 45.71 -0.65
N ASN A 145 23.67 46.44 0.44
CA ASN A 145 23.80 47.91 0.46
C ASN A 145 22.64 48.63 -0.25
N GLU A 146 21.40 48.32 0.18
CA GLU A 146 20.12 48.80 -0.36
C GLU A 146 19.71 48.28 -1.75
N LEU A 147 20.49 47.39 -2.37
CA LEU A 147 20.06 46.71 -3.59
C LEU A 147 19.01 45.62 -3.27
N PRO A 148 17.92 45.54 -4.05
CA PRO A 148 16.88 44.54 -3.81
C PRO A 148 17.43 43.12 -4.02
N LEU A 149 17.33 42.29 -2.97
CA LEU A 149 17.61 40.86 -3.06
C LEU A 149 16.52 40.18 -3.89
N VAL A 150 16.93 39.57 -4.99
CA VAL A 150 16.05 38.92 -5.96
C VAL A 150 16.36 37.42 -5.99
N SER A 151 15.41 36.60 -5.55
CA SER A 151 15.45 35.15 -5.80
C SER A 151 14.67 34.85 -7.08
N LYS A 152 15.32 34.28 -8.09
CA LYS A 152 14.71 34.02 -9.41
C LYS A 152 14.23 32.58 -9.58
N VAL A 153 14.87 31.64 -8.89
CA VAL A 153 14.67 30.21 -9.08
C VAL A 153 14.72 29.49 -7.75
N TYR A 154 13.90 28.46 -7.61
CA TYR A 154 13.95 27.52 -6.52
C TYR A 154 14.67 26.26 -7.00
N ALA A 155 15.70 25.81 -6.29
CA ALA A 155 16.58 24.72 -6.70
C ALA A 155 17.15 23.96 -5.48
N SER A 156 17.53 22.69 -5.68
CA SER A 156 18.43 21.93 -4.82
C SER A 156 19.84 21.87 -5.42
N SER A 157 20.75 21.14 -4.76
CA SER A 157 22.05 20.74 -5.31
C SER A 157 21.94 20.00 -6.66
N GLU A 158 20.81 19.34 -6.93
CA GLU A 158 20.68 18.40 -8.05
C GLU A 158 19.78 18.91 -9.19
N ALA A 159 18.85 19.84 -8.93
CA ALA A 159 17.94 20.35 -9.96
C ALA A 159 17.28 21.71 -9.64
N PHE A 160 16.85 22.41 -10.69
CA PHE A 160 16.01 23.62 -10.61
C PHE A 160 14.52 23.24 -10.71
N PHE A 161 13.73 23.66 -9.72
CA PHE A 161 12.37 23.19 -9.49
C PHE A 161 11.28 24.22 -9.81
N GLY A 162 11.55 25.51 -9.58
CA GLY A 162 10.53 26.55 -9.72
C GLY A 162 11.10 27.90 -10.14
N ILE A 163 10.26 28.74 -10.73
CA ILE A 163 10.64 30.10 -11.16
C ILE A 163 9.84 31.11 -10.35
N ASN A 164 10.51 32.13 -9.81
CA ASN A 164 9.85 33.26 -9.20
C ASN A 164 9.31 34.18 -10.31
N VAL A 165 7.99 34.16 -10.50
CA VAL A 165 7.30 35.01 -11.48
C VAL A 165 7.19 36.48 -11.03
N ASN A 166 7.53 36.79 -9.77
CA ASN A 166 7.61 38.14 -9.24
C ASN A 166 8.98 38.40 -8.56
N PRO A 167 10.04 38.61 -9.36
CA PRO A 167 11.43 38.65 -8.89
C PRO A 167 11.74 39.78 -7.88
N LEU A 168 10.91 40.82 -7.80
CA LEU A 168 11.12 41.94 -6.87
C LEU A 168 10.49 41.73 -5.50
N SER A 169 9.88 40.56 -5.25
CA SER A 169 9.32 40.22 -3.94
C SER A 169 10.43 40.07 -2.91
N LYS A 170 10.25 40.65 -1.71
CA LYS A 170 11.21 40.50 -0.61
C LYS A 170 11.42 38.99 -0.32
N PRO A 171 12.64 38.53 -0.01
CA PRO A 171 12.96 37.11 0.17
C PRO A 171 11.99 36.32 1.06
N GLN A 172 11.47 36.96 2.10
CA GLN A 172 10.52 36.38 3.06
C GLN A 172 9.12 36.12 2.45
N HIS A 173 8.78 36.82 1.37
CA HIS A 173 7.46 36.81 0.72
C HIS A 173 7.55 36.27 -0.71
N VAL A 174 8.66 35.65 -1.11
CA VAL A 174 8.82 35.08 -2.44
C VAL A 174 7.93 33.84 -2.59
N SER A 175 7.13 33.82 -3.65
CA SER A 175 6.37 32.65 -4.09
C SER A 175 6.99 32.12 -5.38
N TYR A 176 7.26 30.82 -5.43
CA TYR A 176 7.80 30.17 -6.63
C TYR A 176 6.67 29.42 -7.34
N THR A 177 6.63 29.56 -8.65
CA THR A 177 5.75 28.76 -9.50
C THR A 177 6.54 27.54 -9.96
N PHE A 178 6.13 26.36 -9.49
CA PHE A 178 6.62 25.10 -10.02
C PHE A 178 6.12 24.92 -11.45
N LEU A 179 7.03 24.60 -12.38
CA LEU A 179 6.68 24.37 -13.77
C LEU A 179 6.22 22.90 -13.91
N PRO A 180 4.97 22.63 -14.29
CA PRO A 180 4.35 21.29 -14.20
C PRO A 180 4.97 20.21 -15.11
N ASN A 181 5.95 20.57 -15.94
CA ASN A 181 6.61 19.65 -16.88
C ASN A 181 8.14 19.55 -16.67
N MET A 182 8.68 20.14 -15.59
CA MET A 182 10.13 20.12 -15.32
C MET A 182 10.54 18.98 -14.36
N SER A 183 9.70 18.63 -13.39
CA SER A 183 9.93 17.53 -12.43
C SER A 183 8.61 17.12 -11.76
N TYR A 184 8.50 15.87 -11.31
CA TYR A 184 7.42 15.39 -10.44
C TYR A 184 7.73 15.80 -8.98
N PHE A 185 6.75 16.35 -8.26
CA PHE A 185 6.91 16.80 -6.88
C PHE A 185 5.98 16.00 -5.96
N GLU A 186 6.55 15.36 -4.95
CA GLU A 186 5.84 14.81 -3.81
C GLU A 186 6.37 15.50 -2.55
N PHE A 187 5.49 16.18 -1.83
CA PHE A 187 5.88 16.89 -0.60
C PHE A 187 5.77 15.93 0.56
N ILE A 188 6.92 15.49 1.07
CA ILE A 188 7.04 14.71 2.31
C ILE A 188 7.17 15.73 3.44
N GLU A 189 6.41 15.56 4.52
CA GLU A 189 6.58 16.35 5.73
C GLU A 189 7.92 15.95 6.38
N VAL A 190 8.83 16.92 6.53
CA VAL A 190 10.20 16.69 7.04
C VAL A 190 10.25 17.18 8.47
N ASP A 191 10.60 16.29 9.41
CA ASP A 191 10.98 16.68 10.77
C ASP A 191 12.29 17.50 10.74
N ASP A 192 12.51 18.35 11.74
CA ASP A 192 13.49 19.46 11.80
C ASP A 192 14.96 19.16 11.38
N ASP A 193 15.33 17.89 11.18
CA ASP A 193 16.71 17.42 10.95
C ASP A 193 17.06 16.99 9.50
N GLY A 194 16.13 17.03 8.54
CA GLY A 194 16.47 17.23 7.12
C GLY A 194 17.31 16.19 6.35
N GLU A 195 17.40 14.91 6.76
CA GLU A 195 18.07 13.86 5.98
C GLU A 195 17.10 13.02 5.12
N THR A 196 17.35 12.95 3.80
CA THR A 196 16.73 11.99 2.88
C THR A 196 17.73 10.89 2.53
N THR A 197 17.42 9.66 2.92
CA THR A 197 18.11 8.44 2.48
C THR A 197 17.09 7.56 1.74
N GLY A 198 17.30 7.27 0.47
CA GLY A 198 16.41 6.36 -0.25
C GLY A 198 16.78 6.15 -1.72
N GLU A 199 16.85 4.89 -2.14
CA GLU A 199 16.93 4.47 -3.54
C GLU A 199 15.67 4.92 -4.33
N ILE A 200 15.78 4.95 -5.66
CA ILE A 200 14.72 5.39 -6.59
C ILE A 200 13.47 4.50 -6.43
N VAL A 201 12.31 5.12 -6.25
CA VAL A 201 11.01 4.43 -6.20
C VAL A 201 10.63 3.96 -7.61
N ASP A 202 10.63 2.64 -7.83
CA ASP A 202 10.28 2.04 -9.12
C ASP A 202 8.77 1.78 -9.26
N LEU A 203 8.04 1.56 -8.15
CA LEU A 203 6.62 1.23 -8.18
C LEU A 203 5.85 1.50 -6.87
N VAL A 204 4.52 1.37 -6.94
CA VAL A 204 3.62 1.79 -5.86
C VAL A 204 2.66 0.67 -5.47
N ASN A 205 2.76 0.25 -4.20
CA ASN A 205 1.91 -0.78 -3.59
C ASN A 205 0.65 -0.17 -2.98
N VAL A 206 -0.46 -0.90 -3.09
CA VAL A 206 -1.73 -0.52 -2.48
C VAL A 206 -2.07 -1.47 -1.33
N ASN A 207 -2.29 -0.93 -0.13
CA ASN A 207 -2.72 -1.69 1.04
C ASN A 207 -4.24 -1.81 1.10
N THR A 208 -4.73 -2.85 1.77
CA THR A 208 -6.14 -3.05 2.11
C THR A 208 -6.61 -2.14 3.25
N GLY A 209 -5.68 -1.58 4.02
CA GLY A 209 -5.91 -0.51 4.98
C GLY A 209 -6.23 0.82 4.30
N THR A 210 -7.23 1.54 4.81
CA THR A 210 -7.66 2.84 4.29
C THR A 210 -7.15 3.99 5.17
N SER A 211 -6.94 5.16 4.57
CA SER A 211 -6.75 6.44 5.24
C SER A 211 -7.72 7.43 4.61
N SER A 212 -8.59 8.05 5.41
CA SER A 212 -9.63 8.96 4.91
C SER A 212 -10.56 8.36 3.83
N GLY A 213 -10.80 7.05 3.87
CA GLY A 213 -11.68 6.33 2.92
C GLY A 213 -11.01 5.88 1.62
N GLU A 214 -9.76 6.27 1.36
CA GLU A 214 -8.97 5.81 0.22
C GLU A 214 -7.89 4.79 0.63
N LYS A 215 -7.47 3.94 -0.32
CA LYS A 215 -6.47 2.90 -0.03
C LYS A 215 -5.12 3.55 0.29
N LYS A 216 -4.44 3.05 1.34
CA LYS A 216 -3.08 3.52 1.64
C LYS A 216 -2.14 3.08 0.52
N ILE A 217 -1.31 4.03 0.08
CA ILE A 217 -0.38 3.89 -1.03
C ILE A 217 1.03 3.89 -0.44
N PHE A 218 1.85 2.89 -0.79
CA PHE A 218 3.20 2.70 -0.26
C PHE A 218 4.22 2.66 -1.40
N PRO A 219 5.32 3.43 -1.34
CA PRO A 219 6.40 3.31 -2.29
C PRO A 219 7.11 1.97 -2.08
N ALA A 220 7.39 1.27 -3.18
CA ALA A 220 8.14 0.02 -3.17
C ALA A 220 9.19 0.00 -4.28
N ASN A 221 10.22 -0.82 -4.09
CA ASN A 221 11.23 -1.11 -5.10
C ASN A 221 10.87 -2.40 -5.85
N ASP A 222 11.49 -2.61 -7.00
CA ASP A 222 11.33 -3.84 -7.80
C ASP A 222 12.05 -5.08 -7.17
N ASN A 223 12.67 -4.91 -5.99
CA ASN A 223 13.41 -5.97 -5.32
C ASN A 223 12.54 -6.76 -4.34
N PHE A 224 11.98 -7.87 -4.82
CA PHE A 224 11.14 -8.78 -4.02
C PHE A 224 11.89 -10.02 -3.49
N GLU A 225 13.22 -10.04 -3.51
CA GLU A 225 14.01 -11.22 -3.12
C GLU A 225 13.71 -11.71 -1.71
N ASP A 226 13.56 -10.79 -0.75
CA ASP A 226 13.26 -11.12 0.65
C ASP A 226 11.90 -11.79 0.81
N ILE A 227 10.88 -11.31 0.10
CA ILE A 227 9.53 -11.91 0.13
C ILE A 227 9.55 -13.29 -0.51
N LEU A 228 10.25 -13.45 -1.64
CA LEU A 228 10.42 -14.75 -2.31
C LEU A 228 11.18 -15.75 -1.41
N LEU A 229 12.19 -15.29 -0.68
CA LEU A 229 12.91 -16.08 0.32
C LEU A 229 11.97 -16.53 1.44
N GLY A 230 11.14 -15.62 1.99
CA GLY A 230 10.13 -15.94 2.99
C GLY A 230 9.16 -17.05 2.54
N LEU A 231 8.65 -16.94 1.30
CA LEU A 231 7.78 -17.97 0.70
C LEU A 231 8.50 -19.31 0.50
N ALA A 232 9.78 -19.29 0.08
CA ALA A 232 10.58 -20.50 -0.07
C ALA A 232 10.84 -21.20 1.28
N LEU A 233 11.14 -20.42 2.32
CA LEU A 233 11.31 -20.92 3.70
C LEU A 233 10.01 -21.52 4.24
N SER A 234 8.87 -20.87 4.00
CA SER A 234 7.55 -21.42 4.33
C SER A 234 7.33 -22.81 3.72
N SER A 235 7.60 -22.96 2.41
CA SER A 235 7.50 -24.26 1.73
C SER A 235 8.44 -25.32 2.32
N LEU A 236 9.65 -24.91 2.73
CA LEU A 236 10.61 -25.80 3.39
C LEU A 236 10.11 -26.26 4.76
N ILE A 237 9.56 -25.35 5.58
CA ILE A 237 8.98 -25.67 6.89
C ILE A 237 7.82 -26.64 6.73
N MET A 238 6.92 -26.38 5.77
CA MET A 238 5.82 -27.29 5.44
C MET A 238 6.33 -28.68 5.09
N SER A 239 7.37 -28.77 4.26
CA SER A 239 7.93 -30.06 3.87
C SER A 239 8.60 -30.87 4.99
N LYS A 240 8.94 -30.23 6.11
CA LYS A 240 9.48 -30.91 7.30
C LYS A 240 8.39 -31.45 8.21
N HIS A 241 7.21 -30.81 8.20
CA HIS A 241 6.10 -31.16 9.10
C HIS A 241 5.04 -32.02 8.42
N VAL A 242 4.89 -31.92 7.10
CA VAL A 242 3.87 -32.64 6.34
C VAL A 242 4.54 -33.70 5.47
N ASP A 243 4.34 -34.96 5.84
CA ASP A 243 4.84 -36.11 5.09
C ASP A 243 4.21 -36.16 3.69
N GLY A 244 5.03 -36.36 2.67
CA GLY A 244 4.56 -36.43 1.27
C GLY A 244 4.39 -35.07 0.58
N TYR A 245 4.64 -33.94 1.26
CA TYR A 245 4.41 -32.60 0.71
C TYR A 245 5.25 -32.29 -0.54
N LYS A 246 6.46 -32.85 -0.65
CA LYS A 246 7.34 -32.63 -1.83
C LYS A 246 6.96 -33.51 -3.03
N GLN A 247 6.20 -34.57 -2.80
CA GLN A 247 5.90 -35.63 -3.78
C GLN A 247 4.65 -35.33 -4.62
N GLY A 248 3.84 -34.34 -4.23
CA GLY A 248 2.63 -33.95 -4.95
C GLY A 248 2.56 -32.47 -5.31
N LYS A 249 1.38 -32.05 -5.74
CA LYS A 249 1.04 -30.69 -6.15
C LYS A 249 0.29 -29.93 -5.05
N VAL A 250 0.57 -28.64 -4.95
CA VAL A 250 -0.06 -27.70 -4.04
C VAL A 250 -1.05 -26.87 -4.86
N MET A 251 -2.33 -26.94 -4.49
CA MET A 251 -3.40 -26.20 -5.12
C MET A 251 -3.69 -24.94 -4.29
N ILE A 252 -3.02 -23.83 -4.61
CA ILE A 252 -3.29 -22.53 -3.99
C ILE A 252 -4.03 -21.64 -4.98
N PHE A 253 -5.25 -21.24 -4.63
CA PHE A 253 -6.03 -20.28 -5.41
C PHE A 253 -5.43 -18.88 -5.28
N LYS A 254 -5.11 -18.27 -6.42
CA LYS A 254 -4.49 -16.95 -6.49
C LYS A 254 -5.22 -16.08 -7.50
N PHE A 255 -5.39 -14.81 -7.17
CA PHE A 255 -6.08 -13.83 -8.00
C PHE A 255 -5.23 -12.58 -8.13
N ILE A 256 -5.12 -12.06 -9.34
CA ILE A 256 -4.51 -10.77 -9.59
C ILE A 256 -5.59 -9.69 -9.70
N GLN A 257 -5.21 -8.44 -9.40
CA GLN A 257 -6.04 -7.28 -9.70
C GLN A 257 -5.50 -6.54 -10.94
N PRO A 258 -6.33 -5.74 -11.62
CA PRO A 258 -5.85 -4.84 -12.67
C PRO A 258 -4.79 -3.90 -12.11
N ILE A 259 -3.69 -3.71 -12.84
CA ILE A 259 -2.70 -2.68 -12.52
C ILE A 259 -3.24 -1.37 -13.06
N SER A 260 -3.44 -0.41 -12.16
CA SER A 260 -3.70 0.98 -12.53
C SER A 260 -2.38 1.74 -12.67
N THR A 261 -2.40 2.91 -13.28
CA THR A 261 -1.23 3.80 -13.33
C THR A 261 -1.53 5.06 -12.53
N THR A 262 -0.56 5.50 -11.73
CA THR A 262 -0.61 6.83 -11.11
C THR A 262 -0.59 7.92 -12.19
N PRO A 263 -0.95 9.18 -11.88
CA PRO A 263 -0.86 10.29 -12.84
C PRO A 263 0.54 10.51 -13.43
N CYS A 264 1.60 10.06 -12.75
CA CYS A 264 2.98 10.10 -13.23
C CYS A 264 3.43 8.85 -14.00
N GLY A 265 2.52 7.89 -14.23
CA GLY A 265 2.79 6.69 -15.03
C GLY A 265 3.37 5.50 -14.26
N LEU A 266 3.50 5.59 -12.92
CA LEU A 266 3.96 4.46 -12.10
C LEU A 266 2.86 3.40 -11.96
N PRO A 267 3.22 2.10 -11.97
CA PRO A 267 2.26 1.04 -11.77
C PRO A 267 1.76 1.02 -10.32
N LEU A 268 0.44 0.95 -10.16
CA LEU A 268 -0.29 0.97 -8.91
C LEU A 268 -1.15 -0.29 -8.81
N ALA A 269 -0.79 -1.20 -7.89
CA ALA A 269 -1.52 -2.44 -7.65
C ALA A 269 -1.28 -2.99 -6.22
N PRO A 270 -2.08 -3.97 -5.76
CA PRO A 270 -1.77 -4.69 -4.53
C PRO A 270 -0.42 -5.41 -4.63
N SER A 271 0.34 -5.46 -3.52
CA SER A 271 1.68 -6.05 -3.48
C SER A 271 1.76 -7.46 -4.06
N ILE A 272 0.77 -8.30 -3.77
CA ILE A 272 0.72 -9.67 -4.29
C ILE A 272 0.59 -9.71 -5.83
N THR A 273 -0.15 -8.77 -6.43
CA THR A 273 -0.29 -8.67 -7.89
C THR A 273 1.03 -8.28 -8.54
N ILE A 274 1.75 -7.33 -7.93
CA ILE A 274 3.05 -6.87 -8.43
C ILE A 274 4.09 -7.97 -8.34
N ILE A 275 4.19 -8.63 -7.17
CA ILE A 275 5.10 -9.76 -6.96
C ILE A 275 4.85 -10.83 -8.02
N MET A 276 3.58 -11.21 -8.22
CA MET A 276 3.23 -12.29 -9.16
C MET A 276 3.57 -11.93 -10.62
N LYS A 277 3.46 -10.66 -11.00
CA LYS A 277 3.84 -10.18 -12.34
C LYS A 277 5.33 -9.91 -12.52
N SER A 278 6.11 -9.92 -11.43
CA SER A 278 7.55 -9.69 -11.50
C SER A 278 8.26 -10.80 -12.31
N LYS A 279 9.34 -10.44 -13.02
CA LYS A 279 10.14 -11.41 -13.78
C LYS A 279 10.80 -12.48 -12.90
N ASN A 280 10.99 -12.15 -11.62
CA ASN A 280 11.60 -13.03 -10.62
C ASN A 280 10.58 -14.02 -10.02
N TYR A 281 9.29 -13.72 -10.12
CA TYR A 281 8.25 -14.67 -9.78
C TYR A 281 8.14 -15.72 -10.88
N ARG A 282 8.79 -16.85 -10.64
CA ARG A 282 8.42 -18.10 -11.28
C ARG A 282 7.55 -18.84 -10.30
N SER A 283 6.33 -19.23 -10.71
CA SER A 283 5.62 -20.22 -9.92
C SER A 283 6.54 -21.44 -9.73
N PRO A 284 6.39 -22.20 -8.64
CA PRO A 284 6.99 -23.51 -8.56
C PRO A 284 6.33 -24.40 -9.62
N GLY A 285 6.68 -24.21 -10.90
CA GLY A 285 5.89 -24.56 -12.08
C GLY A 285 5.68 -26.06 -12.30
N LYS A 286 6.33 -26.91 -11.51
CA LYS A 286 6.07 -28.37 -11.50
C LYS A 286 5.21 -28.84 -10.32
N ARG A 287 5.03 -28.00 -9.29
CA ARG A 287 4.31 -28.32 -8.05
C ARG A 287 2.99 -27.57 -7.91
N SER A 288 2.69 -26.57 -8.74
CA SER A 288 1.35 -25.95 -8.80
C SER A 288 0.41 -26.79 -9.66
N THR A 289 -0.86 -26.89 -9.28
CA THR A 289 -1.92 -27.42 -10.17
C THR A 289 -2.28 -26.44 -11.28
N THR A 290 -2.08 -25.14 -11.02
CA THR A 290 -2.51 -24.06 -11.88
C THR A 290 -1.32 -23.45 -12.62
N PRO A 291 -1.36 -23.38 -13.96
CA PRO A 291 -0.44 -22.60 -14.79
C PRO A 291 -0.48 -21.10 -14.50
N ASP A 292 0.65 -20.42 -14.74
CA ASP A 292 0.77 -18.99 -14.51
C ASP A 292 -0.17 -18.17 -15.41
N GLU A 293 -0.47 -18.65 -16.63
CA GLU A 293 -1.36 -17.96 -17.57
C GLU A 293 -2.79 -17.82 -17.02
N ILE A 294 -3.28 -18.83 -16.28
CA ILE A 294 -4.62 -18.79 -15.66
C ILE A 294 -4.64 -17.82 -14.48
N ILE A 295 -3.55 -17.78 -13.72
CA ILE A 295 -3.38 -16.88 -12.59
C ILE A 295 -3.31 -15.42 -13.06
N MET A 296 -2.70 -15.18 -14.23
CA MET A 296 -2.58 -13.86 -14.85
C MET A 296 -3.86 -13.37 -15.54
N CYS A 297 -4.93 -14.15 -15.52
CA CYS A 297 -6.22 -13.73 -16.05
C CYS A 297 -6.81 -12.59 -15.21
N THR A 298 -7.24 -11.52 -15.88
CA THR A 298 -7.80 -10.33 -15.23
C THR A 298 -9.27 -10.49 -14.85
N ASP A 299 -9.97 -11.46 -15.44
CA ASP A 299 -11.35 -11.81 -15.06
C ASP A 299 -11.32 -12.83 -13.90
N PRO A 300 -11.72 -12.42 -12.68
CA PRO A 300 -11.66 -13.30 -11.51
C PRO A 300 -12.59 -14.51 -11.63
N LYS A 301 -13.70 -14.40 -12.37
CA LYS A 301 -14.65 -15.49 -12.56
C LYS A 301 -14.06 -16.57 -13.46
N GLN A 302 -13.45 -16.16 -14.58
CA GLN A 302 -12.78 -17.08 -15.50
C GLN A 302 -11.55 -17.72 -14.83
N SER A 303 -10.70 -16.92 -14.18
CA SER A 303 -9.52 -17.41 -13.48
C SER A 303 -9.87 -18.46 -12.43
N MET A 304 -10.88 -18.20 -11.58
CA MET A 304 -11.34 -19.13 -10.56
C MET A 304 -11.87 -20.44 -11.16
N TYR A 305 -12.71 -20.35 -12.20
CA TYR A 305 -13.29 -21.54 -12.82
C TYR A 305 -12.20 -22.44 -13.44
N CYS A 306 -11.27 -21.83 -14.15
CA CYS A 306 -10.12 -22.52 -14.74
C CYS A 306 -9.21 -23.14 -13.66
N GLN A 307 -8.95 -22.43 -12.56
CA GLN A 307 -8.21 -22.96 -11.40
C GLN A 307 -8.88 -24.19 -10.77
N LEU A 308 -10.20 -24.14 -10.57
CA LEU A 308 -10.98 -25.27 -10.06
C LEU A 308 -10.89 -26.47 -11.01
N LEU A 309 -11.07 -26.25 -12.31
CA LEU A 309 -11.02 -27.30 -13.32
C LEU A 309 -9.64 -27.98 -13.36
N CYS A 310 -8.55 -27.21 -13.36
CA CYS A 310 -7.19 -27.76 -13.33
C CYS A 310 -6.93 -28.59 -12.06
N GLY A 311 -7.45 -28.14 -10.91
CA GLY A 311 -7.32 -28.87 -9.64
C GLY A 311 -8.15 -30.15 -9.57
N LEU A 312 -9.32 -30.19 -10.21
CA LEU A 312 -10.17 -31.39 -10.28
C LEU A 312 -9.55 -32.45 -11.20
N VAL A 313 -9.02 -32.05 -12.36
CA VAL A 313 -8.34 -32.97 -13.29
C VAL A 313 -7.10 -33.62 -12.65
N GLN A 314 -6.37 -32.87 -11.84
CA GLN A 314 -5.14 -33.33 -11.18
C GLN A 314 -5.38 -33.80 -9.74
N ARG A 315 -6.62 -34.19 -9.38
CA ARG A 315 -7.02 -34.41 -7.98
C ARG A 315 -6.15 -35.41 -7.21
N ASP A 316 -5.65 -36.44 -7.89
CA ASP A 316 -4.86 -37.52 -7.29
C ASP A 316 -3.41 -37.12 -7.03
N GLU A 317 -2.97 -35.94 -7.47
CA GLU A 317 -1.64 -35.40 -7.20
C GLU A 317 -1.68 -34.32 -6.09
N VAL A 318 -2.87 -33.83 -5.72
CA VAL A 318 -3.01 -32.72 -4.77
C VAL A 318 -2.71 -33.16 -3.33
N VAL A 319 -1.71 -32.53 -2.72
CA VAL A 319 -1.29 -32.77 -1.33
C VAL A 319 -1.66 -31.63 -0.38
N SER A 320 -1.98 -30.45 -0.90
CA SER A 320 -2.40 -29.29 -0.12
C SER A 320 -3.35 -28.44 -0.95
N VAL A 321 -4.41 -27.94 -0.31
CA VAL A 321 -5.41 -27.05 -0.90
C VAL A 321 -5.44 -25.75 -0.10
N GLY A 322 -5.53 -24.61 -0.76
CA GLY A 322 -5.45 -23.35 -0.03
C GLY A 322 -5.80 -22.12 -0.84
N ALA A 323 -5.92 -21.01 -0.15
CA ALA A 323 -5.98 -19.66 -0.72
C ALA A 323 -5.33 -18.71 0.28
N LEU A 324 -4.94 -17.50 -0.15
CA LEU A 324 -4.27 -16.55 0.76
C LEU A 324 -5.10 -16.28 2.03
N PHE A 325 -6.41 -16.08 1.89
CA PHE A 325 -7.32 -15.83 3.00
C PHE A 325 -8.42 -16.90 3.08
N ALA A 326 -8.87 -17.21 4.30
CA ALA A 326 -9.90 -18.20 4.55
C ALA A 326 -11.23 -17.86 3.86
N SER A 327 -11.59 -16.58 3.85
CA SER A 327 -12.78 -16.03 3.18
C SER A 327 -12.83 -16.43 1.70
N VAL A 328 -11.70 -16.28 1.00
CA VAL A 328 -11.51 -16.66 -0.41
C VAL A 328 -11.75 -18.15 -0.61
N LEU A 329 -11.16 -18.99 0.24
CA LEU A 329 -11.28 -20.44 0.08
C LEU A 329 -12.73 -20.91 0.29
N VAL A 330 -13.42 -20.39 1.32
CA VAL A 330 -14.83 -20.71 1.58
C VAL A 330 -15.72 -20.27 0.40
N GLN A 331 -15.46 -19.08 -0.14
CA GLN A 331 -16.20 -18.59 -1.32
C GLN A 331 -16.01 -19.51 -2.53
N ILE A 332 -14.79 -19.99 -2.77
CA ILE A 332 -14.49 -20.89 -3.87
C ILE A 332 -15.21 -22.23 -3.71
N ILE A 333 -15.25 -22.80 -2.50
CA ILE A 333 -15.97 -24.05 -2.24
C ILE A 333 -17.47 -23.89 -2.51
N ARG A 334 -18.08 -22.76 -2.10
CA ARG A 334 -19.50 -22.50 -2.39
C ARG A 334 -19.78 -22.20 -3.87
N ILE A 335 -18.80 -21.66 -4.59
CA ILE A 335 -18.91 -21.49 -6.05
C ILE A 335 -18.82 -22.86 -6.73
N LEU A 336 -17.97 -23.76 -6.24
CA LEU A 336 -17.95 -25.15 -6.69
C LEU A 336 -19.32 -25.82 -6.47
N GLU A 337 -20.02 -25.56 -5.35
CA GLU A 337 -21.41 -26.01 -5.12
C GLU A 337 -22.38 -25.54 -6.22
N LYS A 338 -22.14 -24.37 -6.82
CA LYS A 338 -22.99 -23.82 -7.89
C LYS A 338 -22.63 -24.35 -9.28
N TYR A 339 -21.34 -24.54 -9.57
CA TYR A 339 -20.85 -24.84 -10.92
C TYR A 339 -20.34 -26.27 -11.13
N TRP A 340 -20.41 -27.17 -10.14
CA TRP A 340 -19.87 -28.54 -10.28
C TRP A 340 -20.45 -29.31 -11.46
N LYS A 341 -21.74 -29.13 -11.79
CA LYS A 341 -22.37 -29.79 -12.95
C LYS A 341 -21.71 -29.40 -14.27
N GLU A 342 -21.39 -28.11 -14.41
CA GLU A 342 -20.72 -27.59 -15.60
C GLU A 342 -19.27 -28.08 -15.67
N LEU A 343 -18.56 -28.05 -14.54
CA LEU A 343 -17.19 -28.56 -14.43
C LEU A 343 -17.13 -30.04 -14.81
N CYS A 344 -18.07 -30.86 -14.33
CA CYS A 344 -18.14 -32.28 -14.67
C CYS A 344 -18.45 -32.48 -16.16
N SER A 345 -19.33 -31.67 -16.75
CA SER A 345 -19.58 -31.67 -18.20
C SER A 345 -18.33 -31.34 -19.01
N ASN A 346 -17.51 -30.38 -18.57
CA ASN A 346 -16.26 -30.05 -19.24
C ASN A 346 -15.24 -31.20 -19.17
N ILE A 347 -15.09 -31.83 -18.00
CA ILE A 347 -14.21 -33.00 -17.82
C ILE A 347 -14.68 -34.18 -18.68
N ARG A 348 -16.00 -34.44 -18.70
CA ARG A 348 -16.61 -35.54 -19.48
C ARG A 348 -16.42 -35.37 -20.99
N SER A 349 -16.50 -34.13 -21.47
CA SER A 349 -16.40 -33.82 -22.91
C SER A 349 -14.98 -33.48 -23.37
N GLY A 350 -14.04 -33.26 -22.44
CA GLY A 350 -12.71 -32.73 -22.76
C GLY A 350 -12.76 -31.32 -23.37
N ARG A 351 -13.86 -30.58 -23.18
CA ARG A 351 -14.08 -29.26 -23.79
C ARG A 351 -14.45 -28.22 -22.75
N LEU A 352 -13.77 -27.08 -22.84
CA LEU A 352 -14.02 -25.93 -21.98
C LEU A 352 -15.26 -25.15 -22.42
N SER A 353 -15.99 -24.59 -21.46
CA SER A 353 -17.20 -23.80 -21.73
C SER A 353 -16.94 -22.57 -22.60
N ASP A 354 -17.93 -22.19 -23.41
CA ASP A 354 -17.81 -21.12 -24.41
C ASP A 354 -17.76 -19.71 -23.79
N TRP A 355 -18.25 -19.54 -22.55
CA TRP A 355 -18.21 -18.26 -21.85
C TRP A 355 -16.82 -17.87 -21.34
N ILE A 356 -15.85 -18.80 -21.39
CA ILE A 356 -14.44 -18.50 -21.09
C ILE A 356 -13.83 -17.93 -22.36
N THR A 357 -13.74 -16.60 -22.41
CA THR A 357 -13.29 -15.83 -23.57
C THR A 357 -11.78 -15.61 -23.57
N ASP A 358 -11.10 -15.73 -22.42
CA ASP A 358 -9.67 -15.50 -22.32
C ASP A 358 -8.86 -16.62 -23.01
N HIS A 359 -8.21 -16.28 -24.12
CA HIS A 359 -7.42 -17.21 -24.95
C HIS A 359 -6.31 -17.94 -24.16
N CYS A 360 -5.54 -17.21 -23.34
CA CYS A 360 -4.48 -17.80 -22.52
C CYS A 360 -5.03 -18.86 -21.55
N CYS A 361 -6.15 -18.57 -20.88
CA CYS A 361 -6.83 -19.56 -20.04
C CYS A 361 -7.29 -20.77 -20.84
N ARG A 362 -7.90 -20.57 -22.01
CA ARG A 362 -8.41 -21.67 -22.84
C ARG A 362 -7.28 -22.61 -23.27
N ASP A 363 -6.16 -22.05 -23.73
CA ASP A 363 -5.03 -22.84 -24.21
C ASP A 363 -4.39 -23.64 -23.07
N SER A 364 -4.10 -22.99 -21.94
CA SER A 364 -3.51 -23.65 -20.76
C SER A 364 -4.41 -24.71 -20.15
N VAL A 365 -5.72 -24.47 -20.06
CA VAL A 365 -6.68 -25.45 -19.55
C VAL A 365 -6.83 -26.62 -20.53
N SER A 366 -6.86 -26.38 -21.84
CA SER A 366 -7.01 -27.46 -22.83
C SER A 366 -5.85 -28.46 -22.78
N ILE A 367 -4.63 -27.97 -22.49
CA ILE A 367 -3.45 -28.83 -22.30
C ILE A 367 -3.62 -29.73 -21.06
N ILE A 368 -4.19 -29.22 -19.97
CA ILE A 368 -4.39 -29.97 -18.73
C ILE A 368 -5.60 -30.91 -18.81
N LEU A 369 -6.70 -30.43 -19.39
CA LEU A 369 -7.95 -31.17 -19.53
C LEU A 369 -7.76 -32.41 -20.41
N GLY A 370 -6.92 -32.29 -21.45
CA GLY A 370 -6.49 -33.42 -22.27
C GLY A 370 -7.65 -34.12 -22.98
N GLU A 371 -7.68 -35.46 -22.91
CA GLU A 371 -8.72 -36.27 -23.51
C GLU A 371 -9.98 -36.36 -22.62
N PRO A 372 -11.18 -36.58 -23.22
CA PRO A 372 -12.42 -36.73 -22.46
C PRO A 372 -12.33 -37.82 -21.38
N ASN A 373 -12.65 -37.47 -20.13
CA ASN A 373 -12.55 -38.38 -18.99
C ASN A 373 -13.91 -38.55 -18.28
N PRO A 374 -14.79 -39.42 -18.77
CA PRO A 374 -16.11 -39.62 -18.18
C PRO A 374 -16.06 -40.25 -16.79
N GLU A 375 -15.10 -41.14 -16.52
CA GLU A 375 -14.95 -41.81 -15.23
C GLU A 375 -14.66 -40.81 -14.10
N LEU A 376 -13.75 -39.85 -14.35
CA LEU A 376 -13.45 -38.78 -13.41
C LEU A 376 -14.66 -37.86 -13.19
N ALA A 377 -15.40 -37.54 -14.25
CA ALA A 377 -16.61 -36.73 -14.14
C ALA A 377 -17.66 -37.42 -13.26
N ASP A 378 -17.93 -38.71 -13.47
CA ASP A 378 -18.92 -39.47 -12.69
C ASP A 378 -18.51 -39.57 -11.21
N LEU A 379 -17.21 -39.72 -10.92
CA LEU A 379 -16.69 -39.71 -9.55
C LEU A 379 -16.95 -38.35 -8.86
N ILE A 380 -16.67 -37.23 -9.53
CA ILE A 380 -16.89 -35.90 -8.97
C ILE A 380 -18.39 -35.62 -8.80
N GLU A 381 -19.22 -36.02 -9.76
CA GLU A 381 -20.68 -35.86 -9.66
C GLU A 381 -21.26 -36.65 -8.48
N ASN A 382 -20.75 -37.85 -8.22
CA ASN A 382 -21.17 -38.66 -7.06
C ASN A 382 -20.83 -38.00 -5.72
N GLU A 383 -19.66 -37.35 -5.62
CA GLU A 383 -19.22 -36.66 -4.40
C GLU A 383 -19.94 -35.33 -4.18
N CYS A 384 -20.12 -34.54 -5.24
CA CYS A 384 -20.81 -33.25 -5.20
C CYS A 384 -22.34 -33.40 -5.10
N GLY A 385 -22.89 -34.54 -5.54
CA GLY A 385 -24.32 -34.85 -5.50
C GLY A 385 -24.85 -35.28 -4.13
N GLN A 386 -23.99 -35.41 -3.12
CA GLN A 386 -24.40 -35.76 -1.76
C GLN A 386 -25.14 -34.60 -1.06
N GLU A 387 -26.06 -34.94 -0.15
CA GLU A 387 -26.81 -33.94 0.63
C GLU A 387 -25.92 -33.12 1.56
N SER A 388 -24.81 -33.70 2.04
CA SER A 388 -23.86 -33.02 2.93
C SER A 388 -22.50 -32.84 2.27
N TRP A 389 -22.02 -31.59 2.31
CA TRP A 389 -20.69 -31.18 1.84
C TRP A 389 -19.63 -31.21 2.94
N GLN A 390 -19.95 -31.79 4.11
CA GLN A 390 -18.97 -31.96 5.19
C GLN A 390 -17.78 -32.79 4.71
N GLY A 391 -16.55 -32.29 4.82
CA GLY A 391 -15.34 -33.01 4.39
C GLY A 391 -15.15 -33.09 2.88
N ILE A 392 -15.90 -32.32 2.07
CA ILE A 392 -15.82 -32.32 0.61
C ILE A 392 -14.39 -32.14 0.09
N VAL A 393 -13.55 -31.35 0.75
CA VAL A 393 -12.15 -31.13 0.34
C VAL A 393 -11.38 -32.45 0.34
N SER A 394 -11.55 -33.26 1.39
CA SER A 394 -10.90 -34.57 1.50
C SER A 394 -11.49 -35.63 0.56
N ARG A 395 -12.76 -35.49 0.15
CA ARG A 395 -13.41 -36.40 -0.80
C ARG A 395 -13.01 -36.11 -2.25
N LEU A 396 -13.03 -34.82 -2.62
CA LEU A 396 -12.59 -34.39 -3.94
C LEU A 396 -11.08 -34.52 -4.12
N TRP A 397 -10.27 -34.23 -3.09
CA TRP A 397 -8.82 -34.33 -3.13
C TRP A 397 -8.30 -35.29 -2.06
N PRO A 398 -8.31 -36.62 -2.31
CA PRO A 398 -8.11 -37.65 -1.29
C PRO A 398 -6.69 -37.71 -0.73
N LYS A 399 -5.69 -37.17 -1.44
CA LYS A 399 -4.30 -37.12 -0.97
C LYS A 399 -3.96 -35.84 -0.21
N THR A 400 -4.92 -34.93 -0.05
CA THR A 400 -4.72 -33.67 0.70
C THR A 400 -4.33 -33.96 2.15
N LYS A 401 -3.29 -33.27 2.62
CA LYS A 401 -2.73 -33.42 3.96
C LYS A 401 -3.00 -32.23 4.86
N CYS A 402 -3.19 -31.05 4.29
CA CYS A 402 -3.46 -29.81 5.01
C CYS A 402 -4.22 -28.81 4.14
N VAL A 403 -4.88 -27.87 4.80
CA VAL A 403 -5.49 -26.69 4.18
C VAL A 403 -4.63 -25.47 4.49
N GLU A 404 -4.01 -24.86 3.50
CA GLU A 404 -3.11 -23.71 3.68
C GLU A 404 -3.87 -22.39 3.49
N THR A 405 -4.12 -21.65 4.56
CA THR A 405 -4.78 -20.33 4.48
C THR A 405 -4.58 -19.48 5.74
N ILE A 406 -4.64 -18.15 5.60
CA ILE A 406 -4.62 -17.24 6.75
C ILE A 406 -5.95 -17.34 7.49
N VAL A 407 -5.90 -17.81 8.74
CA VAL A 407 -7.04 -18.00 9.66
C VAL A 407 -6.88 -17.21 10.97
N THR A 408 -5.89 -16.34 11.06
CA THR A 408 -5.67 -15.48 12.24
C THR A 408 -6.38 -14.14 12.10
N GLY A 409 -6.57 -13.45 13.22
CA GLY A 409 -7.31 -12.18 13.25
C GLY A 409 -8.78 -12.38 12.87
N ILE A 410 -9.31 -11.49 12.04
CA ILE A 410 -10.72 -11.54 11.60
C ILE A 410 -11.01 -12.81 10.80
N MET A 411 -10.01 -13.39 10.12
CA MET A 411 -10.18 -14.63 9.36
C MET A 411 -10.51 -15.84 10.24
N ALA A 412 -10.32 -15.75 11.56
CA ALA A 412 -10.69 -16.80 12.50
C ALA A 412 -12.19 -17.13 12.47
N GLN A 413 -13.04 -16.18 12.07
CA GLN A 413 -14.49 -16.41 11.94
C GLN A 413 -14.85 -17.49 10.91
N TYR A 414 -13.95 -17.75 9.94
CA TYR A 414 -14.15 -18.77 8.91
C TYR A 414 -13.64 -20.16 9.32
N ILE A 415 -13.00 -20.30 10.49
CA ILE A 415 -12.49 -21.60 10.98
C ILE A 415 -13.60 -22.65 11.03
N PRO A 416 -14.81 -22.41 11.61
CA PRO A 416 -15.85 -23.44 11.67
C PRO A 416 -16.32 -23.90 10.29
N ALA A 417 -16.40 -22.98 9.32
CA ALA A 417 -16.77 -23.32 7.94
C ALA A 417 -15.68 -24.16 7.27
N LEU A 418 -14.40 -23.80 7.46
CA LEU A 418 -13.29 -24.59 6.95
C LEU A 418 -13.19 -25.96 7.61
N GLU A 419 -13.40 -26.05 8.93
CA GLU A 419 -13.48 -27.34 9.65
C GLU A 419 -14.63 -28.20 9.12
N PHE A 420 -15.79 -27.61 8.81
CA PHE A 420 -16.89 -28.33 8.17
C PHE A 420 -16.49 -28.90 6.80
N TYR A 421 -15.91 -28.08 5.90
CA TYR A 421 -15.55 -28.54 4.55
C TYR A 421 -14.31 -29.44 4.50
N SER A 422 -13.42 -29.35 5.47
CA SER A 422 -12.15 -30.09 5.51
C SER A 422 -12.15 -31.29 6.48
N ASP A 423 -13.16 -31.39 7.35
CA ASP A 423 -13.41 -32.41 8.37
C ASP A 423 -12.24 -32.60 9.35
N LYS A 424 -11.21 -33.36 8.96
CA LYS A 424 -10.06 -33.74 9.82
C LYS A 424 -8.74 -33.13 9.37
N LEU A 425 -8.72 -32.35 8.29
CA LEU A 425 -7.48 -31.81 7.77
C LEU A 425 -6.98 -30.64 8.66
N PRO A 426 -5.68 -30.58 8.98
CA PRO A 426 -5.10 -29.45 9.69
C PRO A 426 -5.19 -28.20 8.83
N ILE A 427 -5.69 -27.11 9.43
CA ILE A 427 -5.74 -25.79 8.84
C ILE A 427 -4.48 -25.03 9.25
N VAL A 428 -3.68 -24.64 8.26
CA VAL A 428 -2.32 -24.13 8.43
C VAL A 428 -2.25 -22.68 7.97
N SER A 429 -1.86 -21.80 8.89
CA SER A 429 -1.46 -20.43 8.56
C SER A 429 0.07 -20.30 8.64
N SER A 430 0.71 -20.22 7.47
CA SER A 430 2.16 -20.36 7.34
C SER A 430 2.92 -19.04 7.41
N ILE A 431 2.31 -17.94 7.00
CA ILE A 431 2.98 -16.65 6.80
C ILE A 431 2.23 -15.51 7.50
N TYR A 432 2.99 -14.51 7.95
CA TYR A 432 2.49 -13.21 8.38
C TYR A 432 3.25 -12.11 7.65
N GLY A 433 2.53 -11.26 6.94
CA GLY A 433 3.07 -10.22 6.07
C GLY A 433 2.00 -9.17 5.77
N SER A 434 2.44 -8.00 5.36
CA SER A 434 1.58 -6.90 4.90
C SER A 434 2.12 -6.30 3.59
N SER A 435 1.49 -5.23 3.11
CA SER A 435 1.97 -4.50 1.95
C SER A 435 3.25 -3.70 2.23
N GLU A 436 3.49 -3.37 3.51
CA GLU A 436 4.64 -2.64 4.01
C GLU A 436 5.89 -3.53 4.10
N THR A 437 5.76 -4.76 4.61
CA THR A 437 6.87 -5.71 4.73
C THR A 437 6.41 -7.16 4.98
N PHE A 438 7.33 -8.10 4.79
CA PHE A 438 7.17 -9.50 5.21
C PHE A 438 7.70 -9.67 6.64
N PHE A 439 6.84 -10.03 7.59
CA PHE A 439 7.23 -10.09 9.01
C PHE A 439 7.84 -11.44 9.39
N GLY A 440 7.14 -12.53 9.11
CA GLY A 440 7.48 -13.79 9.76
C GLY A 440 6.73 -15.02 9.29
N LEU A 441 7.16 -16.16 9.84
CA LEU A 441 6.70 -17.50 9.46
C LEU A 441 6.22 -18.27 10.68
N ASN A 442 5.22 -19.13 10.48
CA ASN A 442 4.82 -20.10 11.48
C ASN A 442 5.77 -21.31 11.43
N VAL A 443 6.66 -21.43 12.41
CA VAL A 443 7.62 -22.54 12.53
C VAL A 443 6.96 -23.85 12.97
N ASN A 444 5.74 -23.81 13.51
CA ASN A 444 4.95 -24.98 13.89
C ASN A 444 3.61 -24.98 13.11
N PRO A 445 3.62 -25.28 11.81
CA PRO A 445 2.46 -25.10 10.94
C PRO A 445 1.25 -25.96 11.32
N LEU A 446 1.47 -27.11 11.98
CA LEU A 446 0.40 -28.05 12.35
C LEU A 446 -0.26 -27.75 13.71
N CYS A 447 0.07 -26.61 14.33
CA CYS A 447 -0.63 -26.18 15.53
C CYS A 447 -2.11 -25.88 15.26
N LYS A 448 -2.93 -25.91 16.31
CA LYS A 448 -4.34 -25.51 16.20
C LYS A 448 -4.43 -24.04 15.77
N PRO A 449 -5.42 -23.65 14.94
CA PRO A 449 -5.61 -22.27 14.50
C PRO A 449 -5.58 -21.22 15.62
N GLN A 450 -6.11 -21.56 16.80
CA GLN A 450 -6.15 -20.69 17.99
C GLN A 450 -4.77 -20.42 18.62
N HIS A 451 -3.78 -21.27 18.34
CA HIS A 451 -2.44 -21.20 18.94
C HIS A 451 -1.36 -20.72 17.95
N VAL A 452 -1.76 -20.35 16.72
CA VAL A 452 -0.83 -19.87 15.69
C VAL A 452 0.00 -18.70 16.21
N SER A 453 1.30 -18.81 16.02
CA SER A 453 2.29 -17.80 16.40
C SER A 453 3.33 -17.68 15.29
N TYR A 454 3.66 -16.46 14.89
CA TYR A 454 4.60 -16.17 13.82
C TYR A 454 5.94 -15.75 14.38
N THR A 455 6.99 -16.43 13.94
CA THR A 455 8.38 -16.11 14.28
C THR A 455 8.86 -15.05 13.30
N PHE A 456 9.24 -13.89 13.83
CA PHE A 456 9.73 -12.79 13.00
C PHE A 456 11.10 -13.14 12.40
N LEU A 457 11.32 -12.74 11.15
CA LEU A 457 12.56 -12.97 10.43
C LEU A 457 13.42 -11.69 10.48
N PRO A 458 14.50 -11.65 11.27
CA PRO A 458 15.24 -10.41 11.55
C PRO A 458 15.90 -9.77 10.32
N ASN A 459 16.06 -10.52 9.23
CA ASN A 459 16.67 -10.05 7.99
C ASN A 459 15.68 -9.38 7.03
N MET A 460 14.37 -9.37 7.34
CA MET A 460 13.36 -8.82 6.42
C MET A 460 13.24 -7.31 6.51
N SER A 461 13.30 -6.76 7.72
CA SER A 461 13.22 -5.32 8.01
C SER A 461 13.73 -5.08 9.43
N TYR A 462 14.00 -3.83 9.77
CA TYR A 462 14.25 -3.47 11.17
C TYR A 462 12.90 -3.32 11.89
N PHE A 463 12.74 -4.07 12.99
CA PHE A 463 11.49 -4.16 13.74
C PHE A 463 11.68 -3.59 15.14
N GLU A 464 10.91 -2.56 15.46
CA GLU A 464 10.74 -2.03 16.81
C GLU A 464 9.30 -2.26 17.28
N PHE A 465 9.03 -2.10 18.56
CA PHE A 465 7.74 -2.45 19.17
C PHE A 465 7.34 -1.42 20.20
N ILE A 466 6.15 -0.83 20.04
CA ILE A 466 5.56 0.05 21.05
C ILE A 466 4.77 -0.80 22.03
N HIS A 467 5.04 -0.70 23.33
CA HIS A 467 4.26 -1.42 24.33
C HIS A 467 2.79 -0.95 24.36
N VAL A 468 1.87 -1.91 24.45
CA VAL A 468 0.43 -1.69 24.50
C VAL A 468 -0.11 -2.22 25.83
N ASP A 469 -0.77 -1.36 26.60
CA ASP A 469 -1.37 -1.74 27.87
C ASP A 469 -2.65 -2.55 27.70
N ALA A 470 -3.16 -3.11 28.81
CA ALA A 470 -4.37 -3.93 28.83
C ALA A 470 -5.61 -3.20 28.26
N ASP A 471 -5.63 -1.87 28.36
CA ASP A 471 -6.70 -1.01 27.83
C ASP A 471 -6.52 -0.67 26.33
N GLY A 472 -5.44 -1.14 25.70
CA GLY A 472 -5.16 -0.95 24.28
C GLY A 472 -4.52 0.40 23.91
N GLU A 473 -4.11 1.18 24.91
CA GLU A 473 -3.36 2.42 24.72
C GLU A 473 -1.85 2.16 24.68
N ALA A 474 -1.16 2.89 23.80
CA ALA A 474 0.28 2.77 23.62
C ALA A 474 0.99 3.60 24.69
N THR A 475 1.87 2.98 25.48
CA THR A 475 2.58 3.66 26.58
C THR A 475 3.73 4.55 26.10
N GLY A 476 4.09 4.45 24.82
CA GLY A 476 5.18 5.22 24.21
C GLY A 476 6.58 4.63 24.42
N GLU A 477 6.73 3.58 25.23
CA GLU A 477 7.99 2.82 25.30
C GLU A 477 8.19 2.00 24.03
N ILE A 478 9.28 2.28 23.32
CA ILE A 478 9.73 1.56 22.14
C ILE A 478 10.83 0.61 22.54
N VAL A 479 10.69 -0.67 22.18
CA VAL A 479 11.68 -1.72 22.43
C VAL A 479 12.10 -2.39 21.12
N ASP A 480 13.35 -2.85 21.06
CA ASP A 480 13.84 -3.61 19.92
C ASP A 480 13.26 -5.03 19.88
N LEU A 481 13.36 -5.69 18.73
CA LEU A 481 12.91 -7.07 18.53
C LEU A 481 13.40 -8.06 19.60
N VAL A 482 14.61 -7.87 20.13
CA VAL A 482 15.21 -8.77 21.13
C VAL A 482 14.75 -8.49 22.56
N ASP A 483 14.19 -7.29 22.82
CA ASP A 483 13.85 -6.81 24.15
C ASP A 483 12.35 -6.94 24.49
N VAL A 484 11.57 -7.54 23.58
CA VAL A 484 10.15 -7.81 23.80
C VAL A 484 9.96 -8.78 24.96
N LYS A 485 8.95 -8.51 25.81
CA LYS A 485 8.69 -9.31 27.01
C LYS A 485 7.63 -10.38 26.74
N LEU A 486 7.88 -11.60 27.21
CA LEU A 486 6.92 -12.69 27.12
C LEU A 486 5.59 -12.32 27.80
N GLY A 487 4.48 -12.55 27.12
CA GLY A 487 3.14 -12.25 27.63
C GLY A 487 2.69 -10.80 27.50
N ALA A 488 3.55 -9.90 27.01
CA ALA A 488 3.20 -8.50 26.76
C ALA A 488 2.63 -8.29 25.35
N TYR A 489 1.95 -7.17 25.16
CA TYR A 489 1.32 -6.75 23.92
C TYR A 489 2.08 -5.59 23.31
N TYR A 490 2.24 -5.61 22.00
CA TYR A 490 3.02 -4.62 21.28
C TYR A 490 2.39 -4.25 19.94
N GLU A 491 2.64 -3.02 19.51
CA GLU A 491 2.38 -2.54 18.15
C GLU A 491 3.72 -2.49 17.39
N PRO A 492 3.87 -3.20 16.25
CA PRO A 492 5.12 -3.22 15.52
C PRO A 492 5.32 -1.92 14.74
N LEU A 493 6.56 -1.43 14.79
CA LEU A 493 7.13 -0.36 14.00
C LEU A 493 8.11 -0.97 13.00
N VAL A 494 8.00 -0.56 11.75
CA VAL A 494 8.80 -1.11 10.65
C VAL A 494 9.66 -0.03 10.03
N THR A 495 10.94 -0.33 9.88
CA THR A 495 11.84 0.39 8.98
C THR A 495 12.31 -0.57 7.89
N ASN A 496 11.99 -0.28 6.63
CA ASN A 496 12.20 -1.19 5.50
C ASN A 496 13.43 -0.83 4.65
N TYR A 497 13.90 -1.77 3.83
CA TYR A 497 15.08 -1.59 3.00
C TYR A 497 14.90 -0.62 1.83
N SER A 498 13.66 -0.36 1.40
CA SER A 498 13.39 0.57 0.29
C SER A 498 13.55 2.04 0.69
N GLY A 499 13.89 2.34 1.95
CA GLY A 499 14.02 3.71 2.45
C GLY A 499 12.72 4.53 2.39
N SER A 500 11.59 3.85 2.14
CA SER A 500 10.29 4.50 2.01
C SER A 500 9.49 4.52 3.31
N LEU A 501 9.85 3.65 4.26
CA LEU A 501 9.22 3.55 5.57
C LEU A 501 10.28 3.56 6.66
N TYR A 502 10.23 4.59 7.52
CA TYR A 502 11.03 4.72 8.73
C TYR A 502 10.11 4.75 9.94
N ARG A 503 10.30 3.80 10.86
CA ARG A 503 9.51 3.62 12.09
C ARG A 503 8.00 3.73 11.82
N CYS A 504 7.55 3.10 10.75
CA CYS A 504 6.16 3.15 10.32
C CYS A 504 5.31 2.29 11.24
N ARG A 505 4.26 2.88 11.83
CA ARG A 505 3.25 2.16 12.61
C ARG A 505 2.36 1.32 11.70
N VAL A 506 2.51 0.00 11.81
CA VAL A 506 1.69 -0.96 11.05
C VAL A 506 0.22 -0.92 11.50
N GLY A 507 0.02 -0.62 12.80
CA GLY A 507 -1.28 -0.60 13.45
C GLY A 507 -1.80 -1.98 13.88
N ASP A 508 -0.97 -3.02 13.81
CA ASP A 508 -1.31 -4.35 14.31
C ASP A 508 -0.98 -4.44 15.82
N VAL A 509 -1.76 -5.22 16.57
CA VAL A 509 -1.47 -5.54 17.98
C VAL A 509 -1.07 -7.00 18.05
N LEU A 510 0.12 -7.24 18.58
CA LEU A 510 0.78 -8.53 18.64
C LEU A 510 1.03 -8.92 20.10
N HIS A 511 0.80 -10.18 20.43
CA HIS A 511 1.06 -10.75 21.76
C HIS A 511 2.26 -11.68 21.71
N VAL A 512 3.27 -11.46 22.56
CA VAL A 512 4.47 -12.31 22.60
C VAL A 512 4.13 -13.64 23.27
N THR A 513 4.18 -14.72 22.51
CA THR A 513 3.81 -16.07 22.98
C THR A 513 5.01 -16.95 23.32
N GLY A 514 6.20 -16.60 22.86
CA GLY A 514 7.39 -17.41 23.03
C GLY A 514 8.56 -16.89 22.19
N PHE A 515 9.63 -17.68 22.16
CA PHE A 515 10.82 -17.41 21.37
C PHE A 515 11.24 -18.69 20.66
N TYR A 516 11.55 -18.59 19.37
CA TYR A 516 12.20 -19.65 18.60
C TYR A 516 13.69 -19.33 18.53
N ASN A 517 14.49 -20.08 19.29
CA ASN A 517 15.84 -19.68 19.65
C ASN A 517 15.81 -18.30 20.34
N ASN A 518 16.39 -17.27 19.71
CA ASN A 518 16.37 -15.90 20.20
C ASN A 518 15.33 -15.01 19.49
N ALA A 519 14.69 -15.51 18.41
CA ALA A 519 13.72 -14.72 17.66
C ALA A 519 12.34 -14.81 18.34
N PRO A 520 11.69 -13.68 18.65
CA PRO A 520 10.38 -13.69 19.28
C PRO A 520 9.29 -14.26 18.36
N GLN A 521 8.29 -14.87 19.00
CA GLN A 521 7.09 -15.38 18.37
C GLN A 521 5.90 -14.56 18.80
N PHE A 522 5.14 -14.08 17.83
CA PHE A 522 4.00 -13.22 18.03
C PHE A 522 2.71 -13.88 17.58
N ARG A 523 1.68 -13.81 18.42
CA ARG A 523 0.31 -14.09 18.03
C ARG A 523 -0.35 -12.80 17.61
N PHE A 524 -0.98 -12.82 16.43
CA PHE A 524 -1.80 -11.71 15.97
C PHE A 524 -3.05 -11.60 16.86
N VAL A 525 -3.30 -10.42 17.42
CA VAL A 525 -4.47 -10.16 18.27
C VAL A 525 -5.55 -9.45 17.47
N ARG A 526 -5.24 -8.25 16.96
CA ARG A 526 -6.17 -7.40 16.20
C ARG A 526 -5.42 -6.34 15.42
N ARG A 527 -6.07 -5.75 14.42
CA ARG A 527 -5.63 -4.48 13.83
C ARG A 527 -6.34 -3.33 14.52
N LYS A 528 -5.59 -2.32 14.96
CA LYS A 528 -6.10 -1.13 15.63
C LYS A 528 -7.11 -0.42 14.70
N ASN A 529 -8.20 0.07 15.28
CA ASN A 529 -9.30 0.78 14.60
C ASN A 529 -10.08 -0.01 13.53
N THR A 530 -9.82 -1.31 13.29
CA THR A 530 -10.63 -2.10 12.34
C THR A 530 -11.87 -2.65 13.05
N VAL A 531 -13.04 -2.31 12.51
CA VAL A 531 -14.36 -2.64 13.09
C VAL A 531 -15.06 -3.73 12.30
N LEU A 532 -15.03 -3.69 10.96
CA LEU A 532 -15.65 -4.69 10.09
C LEU A 532 -14.69 -5.18 9.00
N SER A 533 -14.79 -6.46 8.66
CA SER A 533 -14.16 -7.09 7.50
C SER A 533 -14.86 -8.43 7.20
N ILE A 534 -15.35 -8.59 5.97
CA ILE A 534 -15.91 -9.84 5.45
C ILE A 534 -14.85 -10.55 4.61
N PHE A 535 -14.26 -9.89 3.62
CA PHE A 535 -13.39 -10.54 2.65
C PHE A 535 -11.92 -10.21 2.88
N VAL A 536 -11.47 -9.02 2.47
CA VAL A 536 -10.11 -8.49 2.70
C VAL A 536 -10.10 -6.99 3.00
N GLU A 537 -11.24 -6.33 2.80
CA GLU A 537 -11.45 -4.94 3.13
C GLU A 537 -11.39 -4.73 4.64
N SER A 538 -10.81 -3.61 5.05
CA SER A 538 -10.85 -3.17 6.43
C SER A 538 -11.69 -1.90 6.49
N THR A 539 -12.74 -1.93 7.29
CA THR A 539 -13.57 -0.75 7.57
C THR A 539 -13.27 -0.29 8.99
N THR A 540 -12.88 0.97 9.11
CA THR A 540 -12.52 1.56 10.40
C THR A 540 -13.72 2.11 11.14
N GLU A 541 -13.55 2.38 12.43
CA GLU A 541 -14.55 3.10 13.25
C GLU A 541 -14.93 4.46 12.63
N GLU A 542 -13.93 5.19 12.13
CA GLU A 542 -14.16 6.47 11.47
C GLU A 542 -14.96 6.32 10.16
N ASP A 543 -14.68 5.29 9.37
CA ASP A 543 -15.43 4.99 8.15
C ASP A 543 -16.90 4.65 8.46
N VAL A 544 -17.14 3.88 9.53
CA VAL A 544 -18.49 3.54 10.01
C VAL A 544 -19.22 4.81 10.46
N LEU A 545 -18.60 5.64 11.30
CA LEU A 545 -19.21 6.88 11.79
C LEU A 545 -19.51 7.86 10.65
N LYS A 546 -18.57 8.03 9.71
CA LYS A 546 -18.80 8.85 8.50
C LYS A 546 -19.95 8.35 7.65
N ALA A 547 -20.06 7.02 7.47
CA ALA A 547 -21.16 6.42 6.74
C ALA A 547 -22.50 6.61 7.46
N LEU A 548 -22.50 6.45 8.79
CA LEU A 548 -23.67 6.67 9.63
C LEU A 548 -24.13 8.13 9.61
N ASP A 549 -23.22 9.09 9.69
CA ASP A 549 -23.55 10.53 9.66
C ASP A 549 -24.23 10.90 8.33
N ARG A 550 -23.67 10.44 7.20
CA ARG A 550 -24.24 10.69 5.88
C ARG A 550 -25.60 10.02 5.70
N ALA A 551 -25.75 8.79 6.16
CA ALA A 551 -27.03 8.08 6.07
C ALA A 551 -28.07 8.68 7.04
N THR A 552 -27.65 9.23 8.18
CA THR A 552 -28.55 9.88 9.14
C THR A 552 -29.23 11.11 8.53
N VAL A 553 -28.61 11.81 7.57
CA VAL A 553 -29.27 12.88 6.79
C VAL A 553 -30.51 12.36 6.04
N VAL A 554 -30.49 11.12 5.56
CA VAL A 554 -31.66 10.48 4.93
C VAL A 554 -32.77 10.26 5.96
N LEU A 555 -32.41 9.81 7.18
CA LEU A 555 -33.37 9.69 8.28
C LEU A 555 -33.89 11.06 8.75
N GLU A 556 -33.09 12.11 8.67
CA GLU A 556 -33.50 13.46 9.05
C GLU A 556 -34.60 14.03 8.16
N SER A 557 -34.61 13.65 6.87
CA SER A 557 -35.68 13.96 5.94
C SER A 557 -37.00 13.23 6.27
N SER A 558 -36.93 12.27 7.19
CA SER A 558 -38.07 11.53 7.77
C SER A 558 -38.30 11.92 9.23
N ASP A 559 -39.47 11.58 9.77
CA ASP A 559 -39.82 11.79 11.19
C ASP A 559 -39.12 10.80 12.14
N LEU A 560 -37.95 10.26 11.78
CA LEU A 560 -37.21 9.23 12.52
C LEU A 560 -35.88 9.78 13.06
N MET A 561 -35.44 9.21 14.17
CA MET A 561 -34.20 9.55 14.86
C MET A 561 -33.47 8.27 15.26
N LEU A 562 -32.18 8.20 15.00
CA LEU A 562 -31.33 7.10 15.44
C LEU A 562 -30.97 7.29 16.92
N THR A 563 -31.28 6.32 17.78
CA THR A 563 -30.98 6.36 19.22
C THR A 563 -29.79 5.49 19.61
N GLY A 564 -29.53 4.44 18.84
CA GLY A 564 -28.40 3.54 19.07
C GLY A 564 -28.09 2.72 17.83
N PHE A 565 -26.83 2.35 17.67
CA PHE A 565 -26.40 1.46 16.59
C PHE A 565 -25.26 0.56 17.04
N THR A 566 -25.13 -0.57 16.34
CA THR A 566 -23.97 -1.46 16.39
C THR A 566 -23.93 -2.26 15.09
N CYS A 567 -22.79 -2.83 14.73
CA CYS A 567 -22.62 -3.58 13.49
C CYS A 567 -21.95 -4.93 13.72
N PHE A 568 -22.05 -5.81 12.73
CA PHE A 568 -21.26 -7.03 12.66
C PHE A 568 -21.12 -7.49 11.21
N GLY A 569 -20.11 -8.31 10.93
CA GLY A 569 -19.95 -8.96 9.63
C GLY A 569 -20.64 -10.32 9.61
N ASP A 570 -21.68 -10.47 8.79
CA ASP A 570 -22.35 -11.75 8.61
C ASP A 570 -21.65 -12.58 7.52
N VAL A 571 -21.04 -13.70 7.95
CA VAL A 571 -20.36 -14.66 7.08
C VAL A 571 -21.16 -15.95 6.87
N SER A 572 -22.38 -16.02 7.40
CA SER A 572 -23.24 -17.19 7.24
C SER A 572 -23.83 -17.26 5.83
N THR A 573 -24.25 -16.11 5.28
CA THR A 573 -24.74 -15.91 3.92
C THR A 573 -23.59 -15.86 2.91
N VAL A 574 -23.86 -16.14 1.63
CA VAL A 574 -22.87 -15.91 0.56
C VAL A 574 -23.45 -15.17 -0.65
N PRO A 575 -22.77 -14.09 -1.10
CA PRO A 575 -21.58 -13.47 -0.47
C PRO A 575 -21.89 -12.89 0.91
N GLY A 576 -20.93 -12.96 1.84
CA GLY A 576 -21.09 -12.41 3.20
C GLY A 576 -21.28 -10.90 3.14
N HIS A 577 -21.93 -10.30 4.13
CA HIS A 577 -22.35 -8.91 4.07
C HIS A 577 -22.27 -8.20 5.42
N TYR A 578 -22.24 -6.87 5.38
CA TYR A 578 -22.26 -6.05 6.59
C TYR A 578 -23.68 -5.94 7.12
N VAL A 579 -23.85 -6.09 8.43
CA VAL A 579 -25.14 -5.93 9.09
C VAL A 579 -25.05 -4.82 10.13
N PHE A 580 -25.98 -3.89 10.05
CA PHE A 580 -26.14 -2.79 10.99
C PHE A 580 -27.45 -2.92 11.76
N TYR A 581 -27.38 -2.97 13.09
CA TYR A 581 -28.54 -2.90 13.95
C TYR A 581 -28.80 -1.44 14.30
N LEU A 582 -30.02 -0.95 14.02
CA LEU A 582 -30.43 0.42 14.29
C LEU A 582 -31.63 0.43 15.25
N GLU A 583 -31.51 1.16 16.35
CA GLU A 583 -32.66 1.51 17.19
C GLU A 583 -33.16 2.89 16.78
N LEU A 584 -34.43 2.94 16.37
CA LEU A 584 -35.05 4.15 15.82
C LEU A 584 -36.19 4.63 16.72
N LYS A 585 -36.34 5.96 16.80
CA LYS A 585 -37.41 6.64 17.54
C LYS A 585 -38.09 7.68 16.65
N ALA A 586 -39.42 7.79 16.75
CA ALA A 586 -40.16 8.84 16.06
C ALA A 586 -39.89 10.22 16.71
N LYS A 587 -39.71 11.26 15.89
CA LYS A 587 -39.54 12.66 16.33
C LYS A 587 -40.83 13.26 16.88
N VAL A 588 -41.98 12.81 16.38
CA VAL A 588 -43.31 13.26 16.80
C VAL A 588 -43.99 12.14 17.59
N ASN A 589 -44.34 12.41 18.85
CA ASN A 589 -45.17 11.52 19.65
C ASN A 589 -46.61 11.59 19.12
N ASN A 590 -46.97 10.70 18.19
CA ASN A 590 -48.37 10.34 18.00
C ASN A 590 -48.71 9.27 19.05
N ASP A 591 -49.83 9.43 19.76
CA ASP A 591 -50.29 8.55 20.87
C ASP A 591 -50.46 7.05 20.51
N THR A 592 -50.17 6.69 19.26
CA THR A 592 -49.96 5.33 18.78
C THR A 592 -48.45 5.11 18.60
N ASN A 593 -47.79 4.39 19.52
CA ASN A 593 -46.38 3.95 19.47
C ASN A 593 -46.05 3.04 18.26
N VAL A 594 -46.54 3.34 17.06
CA VAL A 594 -46.32 2.56 15.84
C VAL A 594 -45.23 3.28 15.04
N LEU A 595 -44.03 2.69 14.99
CA LEU A 595 -42.97 3.10 14.08
C LEU A 595 -43.42 2.84 12.64
N LEU A 596 -43.76 3.91 11.91
CA LEU A 596 -44.00 3.82 10.48
C LEU A 596 -42.63 3.79 9.77
N LEU A 597 -42.18 2.59 9.46
CA LEU A 597 -40.95 2.37 8.68
C LEU A 597 -41.30 2.53 7.20
N ASP A 598 -40.82 3.60 6.57
CA ASP A 598 -40.85 3.71 5.11
C ASP A 598 -39.73 2.85 4.53
N GLU A 599 -40.12 1.76 3.87
CA GLU A 599 -39.19 0.83 3.21
C GLU A 599 -38.27 1.54 2.21
N LYS A 600 -38.76 2.56 1.49
CA LYS A 600 -37.95 3.28 0.51
C LYS A 600 -36.84 4.08 1.18
N VAL A 601 -37.16 4.74 2.30
CA VAL A 601 -36.20 5.54 3.09
C VAL A 601 -35.12 4.64 3.68
N LEU A 602 -35.49 3.46 4.19
CA LEU A 602 -34.53 2.54 4.81
C LEU A 602 -33.66 1.80 3.78
N VAL A 603 -34.20 1.50 2.60
CA VAL A 603 -33.39 1.01 1.47
C VAL A 603 -32.43 2.11 0.98
N GLU A 604 -32.90 3.35 0.85
CA GLU A 604 -32.05 4.49 0.50
C GLU A 604 -30.96 4.72 1.55
N TYR A 605 -31.28 4.57 2.84
CA TYR A 605 -30.30 4.60 3.93
C TYR A 605 -29.21 3.53 3.77
N CYS A 606 -29.59 2.29 3.42
CA CYS A 606 -28.62 1.22 3.15
C CYS A 606 -27.69 1.60 1.98
N CYS A 607 -28.24 2.15 0.90
CA CYS A 607 -27.49 2.59 -0.26
C CYS A 607 -26.51 3.72 0.10
N VAL A 608 -26.96 4.77 0.80
CA VAL A 608 -26.10 5.89 1.20
C VAL A 608 -25.00 5.45 2.15
N MET A 609 -25.27 4.48 3.04
CA MET A 609 -24.20 3.87 3.84
C MET A 609 -23.18 3.17 2.96
N GLU A 610 -23.58 2.29 2.03
CA GLU A 610 -22.63 1.60 1.14
C GLU A 610 -21.81 2.57 0.27
N GLU A 611 -22.41 3.67 -0.20
CA GLU A 611 -21.74 4.71 -0.98
C GLU A 611 -20.69 5.48 -0.17
N SER A 612 -20.88 5.57 1.14
CA SER A 612 -20.02 6.30 2.06
C SER A 612 -18.87 5.46 2.61
N LEU A 613 -18.92 4.15 2.44
CA LEU A 613 -17.82 3.24 2.77
C LEU A 613 -16.66 3.39 1.77
N SER A 614 -15.51 2.85 2.16
CA SER A 614 -14.26 3.02 1.42
C SER A 614 -14.35 2.57 -0.04
N SER A 615 -13.51 3.17 -0.90
CA SER A 615 -13.43 2.80 -2.32
C SER A 615 -13.11 1.30 -2.49
N PHE A 616 -12.40 0.70 -1.53
CA PHE A 616 -12.11 -0.74 -1.56
C PHE A 616 -13.35 -1.60 -1.29
N TYR A 617 -14.16 -1.27 -0.28
CA TYR A 617 -15.45 -1.94 -0.04
C TYR A 617 -16.35 -1.84 -1.29
N ARG A 618 -16.51 -0.63 -1.84
CA ARG A 618 -17.32 -0.38 -3.04
C ARG A 618 -16.83 -1.16 -4.25
N SER A 619 -15.51 -1.29 -4.41
CA SER A 619 -14.92 -2.08 -5.50
C SER A 619 -15.23 -3.58 -5.42
N LEU A 620 -15.36 -4.12 -4.20
CA LEU A 620 -15.69 -5.53 -3.94
C LEU A 620 -17.22 -5.76 -3.94
N ARG A 621 -18.00 -4.73 -3.62
CA ARG A 621 -19.46 -4.72 -3.67
C ARG A 621 -19.96 -4.44 -5.09
N ARG A 622 -20.08 -5.49 -5.91
CA ARG A 622 -20.66 -5.45 -7.27
C ARG A 622 -21.75 -6.50 -7.45
N LYS A 623 -22.50 -6.43 -8.55
CA LYS A 623 -23.38 -7.51 -9.00
C LYS A 623 -22.52 -8.76 -9.23
N ASP A 624 -22.65 -9.77 -8.38
CA ASP A 624 -21.80 -10.98 -8.27
C ASP A 624 -20.40 -10.79 -7.64
N GLY A 625 -20.18 -9.73 -6.86
CA GLY A 625 -18.93 -9.52 -6.11
C GLY A 625 -18.79 -10.38 -4.84
N PRO A 626 -17.59 -10.41 -4.22
CA PRO A 626 -17.35 -11.19 -2.99
C PRO A 626 -18.04 -10.67 -1.73
N ILE A 627 -18.58 -9.44 -1.75
CA ILE A 627 -19.35 -8.84 -0.66
C ILE A 627 -20.82 -8.67 -1.09
N GLY A 628 -21.74 -9.12 -0.25
CA GLY A 628 -23.19 -9.02 -0.43
C GLY A 628 -23.76 -7.65 -0.09
N PRO A 629 -25.04 -7.40 -0.41
CA PRO A 629 -25.70 -6.14 -0.08
C PRO A 629 -25.72 -5.90 1.43
N LEU A 630 -25.30 -4.69 1.83
CA LEU A 630 -25.40 -4.25 3.23
C LEU A 630 -26.85 -4.38 3.72
N GLU A 631 -26.98 -4.92 4.93
CA GLU A 631 -28.25 -5.15 5.60
C GLU A 631 -28.40 -4.20 6.79
N VAL A 632 -29.56 -3.56 6.88
CA VAL A 632 -29.99 -2.80 8.06
C VAL A 632 -31.11 -3.55 8.76
N ARG A 633 -30.92 -3.82 10.04
CA ARG A 633 -31.89 -4.46 10.93
C ARG A 633 -32.41 -3.43 11.92
N VAL A 634 -33.69 -3.10 11.82
CA VAL A 634 -34.33 -2.20 12.78
C VAL A 634 -34.72 -3.01 14.00
N VAL A 635 -34.27 -2.59 15.18
CA VAL A 635 -34.57 -3.27 16.46
C VAL A 635 -35.63 -2.52 17.27
N GLN A 636 -36.26 -3.24 18.20
CA GLN A 636 -37.22 -2.66 19.14
C GLN A 636 -36.58 -1.57 20.01
N GLN A 637 -37.38 -0.59 20.43
CA GLN A 637 -36.92 0.43 21.37
C GLN A 637 -36.56 -0.20 22.73
N GLY A 638 -35.45 0.23 23.34
CA GLY A 638 -34.90 -0.37 24.56
C GLY A 638 -34.10 -1.66 24.30
N THR A 639 -33.69 -1.92 23.05
CA THR A 639 -32.83 -3.05 22.73
C THR A 639 -31.42 -2.81 23.23
N PHE A 640 -30.88 -1.61 23.03
CA PHE A 640 -29.55 -1.25 23.53
C PHE A 640 -29.49 -1.14 25.06
N ASP A 641 -30.62 -0.86 25.73
CA ASP A 641 -30.72 -0.91 27.19
C ASP A 641 -30.58 -2.36 27.71
N SER A 642 -31.27 -3.32 27.08
CA SER A 642 -31.10 -4.75 27.42
C SER A 642 -29.71 -5.27 27.05
N LEU A 643 -29.09 -4.73 26.00
CA LEU A 643 -27.70 -5.02 25.66
C LEU A 643 -26.75 -4.55 26.77
N MET A 644 -26.96 -3.34 27.28
CA MET A 644 -26.23 -2.81 28.43
C MET A 644 -26.41 -3.68 29.67
N GLU A 645 -27.66 -4.06 30.01
CA GLU A 645 -27.93 -4.97 31.14
C GLU A 645 -27.22 -6.32 30.98
N PHE A 646 -27.16 -6.86 29.76
CA PHE A 646 -26.44 -8.09 29.45
C PHE A 646 -24.94 -7.98 29.75
N PHE A 647 -24.29 -6.86 29.42
CA PHE A 647 -22.88 -6.65 29.73
C PHE A 647 -22.66 -6.36 31.23
N VAL A 648 -23.56 -5.61 31.87
CA VAL A 648 -23.49 -5.28 33.30
C VAL A 648 -23.63 -6.53 34.17
N THR A 649 -24.55 -7.43 33.85
CA THR A 649 -24.71 -8.72 34.55
C THR A 649 -23.48 -9.61 34.43
N ARG A 650 -22.62 -9.38 33.43
CA ARG A 650 -21.34 -10.06 33.22
C ARG A 650 -20.13 -9.33 33.81
N GLY A 651 -20.38 -8.29 34.61
CA GLY A 651 -19.35 -7.58 35.34
C GLY A 651 -18.86 -6.29 34.68
N ALA A 652 -19.49 -5.81 33.60
CA ALA A 652 -19.18 -4.49 33.06
C ALA A 652 -19.66 -3.38 34.01
N SER A 653 -18.84 -2.34 34.19
CA SER A 653 -19.21 -1.19 35.00
C SER A 653 -20.29 -0.36 34.31
N ILE A 654 -21.41 -0.13 34.99
CA ILE A 654 -22.53 0.71 34.50
C ILE A 654 -22.05 2.13 34.15
N THR A 655 -21.16 2.70 34.96
CA THR A 655 -20.72 4.10 34.79
C THR A 655 -19.72 4.30 33.66
N GLN A 656 -19.13 3.23 33.13
CA GLN A 656 -18.15 3.26 32.05
C GLN A 656 -18.64 2.55 30.79
N TYR A 657 -19.88 2.04 30.81
CA TYR A 657 -20.43 1.31 29.68
C TYR A 657 -20.60 2.23 28.48
N LYS A 658 -20.07 1.78 27.34
CA LYS A 658 -20.34 2.31 26.01
C LYS A 658 -20.81 1.16 25.15
N THR A 659 -21.85 1.39 24.35
CA THR A 659 -22.30 0.40 23.38
C THR A 659 -21.15 0.03 22.44
N PRO A 660 -20.78 -1.26 22.34
CA PRO A 660 -19.74 -1.68 21.42
C PRO A 660 -20.13 -1.36 19.98
N MET A 661 -19.22 -0.73 19.24
CA MET A 661 -19.47 -0.40 17.83
C MET A 661 -19.66 -1.65 16.97
N CYS A 662 -18.93 -2.73 17.26
CA CYS A 662 -19.06 -4.01 16.59
C CYS A 662 -19.19 -5.16 17.60
N ILE A 663 -20.03 -6.14 17.27
CA ILE A 663 -20.35 -7.28 18.13
C ILE A 663 -20.10 -8.59 17.39
N ASN A 664 -19.17 -9.40 17.91
CA ASN A 664 -18.82 -10.70 17.33
C ASN A 664 -19.23 -11.90 18.21
N SER A 665 -19.81 -11.66 19.39
CA SER A 665 -20.23 -12.72 20.31
C SER A 665 -21.60 -13.27 19.91
N ALA A 666 -21.70 -14.59 19.69
CA ALA A 666 -22.95 -15.26 19.34
C ALA A 666 -24.06 -15.04 20.39
N GLU A 667 -23.70 -14.98 21.67
CA GLU A 667 -24.65 -14.76 22.77
C GLU A 667 -25.22 -13.34 22.75
N THR A 668 -24.38 -12.36 22.40
CA THR A 668 -24.75 -10.96 22.30
C THR A 668 -25.56 -10.69 21.02
N LEU A 669 -25.19 -11.31 19.91
CA LEU A 669 -25.96 -11.25 18.66
C LEU A 669 -27.36 -11.83 18.85
N LYS A 670 -27.51 -12.89 19.66
CA LYS A 670 -28.83 -13.46 19.96
C LYS A 670 -29.77 -12.46 20.64
N VAL A 671 -29.25 -11.67 21.58
CA VAL A 671 -30.03 -10.61 22.26
C VAL A 671 -30.55 -9.56 21.27
N LEU A 672 -29.77 -9.24 20.23
CA LEU A 672 -30.16 -8.31 19.17
C LEU A 672 -31.16 -8.94 18.21
N GLU A 673 -30.90 -10.17 17.76
CA GLU A 673 -31.74 -10.92 16.80
C GLU A 673 -33.14 -11.17 17.35
N ASP A 674 -33.27 -11.50 18.63
CA ASP A 674 -34.57 -11.73 19.29
C ASP A 674 -35.45 -10.46 19.30
N LYS A 675 -34.87 -9.28 19.04
CA LYS A 675 -35.54 -7.98 19.05
C LYS A 675 -35.60 -7.29 17.68
N VAL A 676 -35.26 -7.98 16.60
CA VAL A 676 -35.36 -7.43 15.24
C VAL A 676 -36.82 -7.29 14.83
N LEU A 677 -37.21 -6.10 14.38
CA LEU A 677 -38.54 -5.78 13.86
C LEU A 677 -38.63 -5.95 12.34
N ALA A 678 -37.61 -5.50 11.62
CA ALA A 678 -37.58 -5.52 10.16
C ALA A 678 -36.14 -5.53 9.63
N ARG A 679 -35.97 -6.02 8.40
CA ARG A 679 -34.69 -6.17 7.71
C ARG A 679 -34.78 -5.52 6.33
N PHE A 680 -33.79 -4.72 5.99
CA PHE A 680 -33.71 -3.99 4.73
C PHE A 680 -32.34 -4.21 4.11
N PHE A 681 -32.28 -4.28 2.78
CA PHE A 681 -31.04 -4.51 2.04
C PHE A 681 -30.83 -3.40 1.02
N SER A 682 -29.57 -3.08 0.76
CA SER A 682 -29.19 -2.23 -0.36
C SER A 682 -29.64 -2.86 -1.69
N ASP A 683 -30.42 -2.11 -2.48
CA ASP A 683 -30.99 -2.56 -3.76
C ASP A 683 -30.08 -2.25 -4.97
N LYS A 684 -29.06 -1.42 -4.76
CA LYS A 684 -28.11 -0.97 -5.78
C LYS A 684 -26.69 -1.38 -5.42
N SER A 685 -25.79 -1.38 -6.39
CA SER A 685 -24.35 -1.46 -6.13
C SER A 685 -23.81 -0.04 -6.03
N PRO A 686 -22.94 0.26 -5.05
CA PRO A 686 -22.36 1.58 -4.91
C PRO A 686 -21.46 1.92 -6.12
N PRO A 687 -21.30 3.20 -6.46
CA PRO A 687 -20.39 3.62 -7.52
C PRO A 687 -18.95 3.31 -7.10
N THR A 688 -18.16 2.76 -8.03
CA THR A 688 -16.74 2.44 -7.82
C THR A 688 -15.87 3.67 -7.76
#